data_AF-A0A212R6J7-F1
#
_entry.id   AF-A0A212R6J7-F1
#
_cell.length_a   1.000
_cell.length_b   1.000
_cell.length_c   1.000
_cell.angle_alpha   90.00
_cell.angle_beta   90.00
_cell.angle_gamma   90.00
#
_symmetry.space_group_name_H-M   'P 1'
#
loop_
_entity.id
_entity.type
_entity.pdbx_description
1 polymer ?
#
loop_
_entity_poly.entity_id
_entity_poly.type
_entity_poly.pdbx_seq_one_letter_code
_entity_poly.pdbx_strand_id
1 'polypeptide(L)'
;MVAGARPNGSDTEQAMALARSLKDFAPDLGNFFGTLEDSRKQAMEQAYESKLGGLTLDEVKAKVAEGRIDNYDDPYFQAALHKGIGIKQAQADILDLQSRMAGQKTDNGDPIDPTDPDAIDHAKSALYQQRMGQYEGNEYFTSGYLPLLDQVGSQLTTAAAEGRNSKLKTAAIDTAGAAIEQTLSNGKASGADINTTLAGINSSRAGLMKVYNFAPQDWDNILLATADKYADRGDATTASAILDYRNEAGGSLSGKLSLSPKVSAIREKALAQQSKTNSEAFINARVQARQMASNGEDPSDYIASVEGKAPGTFSASERVALSDQALDRQRTLRAQQEEATARFAIDQQNANAKNAILAHNMAGSEPPRGSDMIPAGLTLTDVQVPKYSYGKSEPEMITYTAEQQRNDLAQRYFNQPDRPGETPSQRFERESLWAEANGITDGASWMSIAKSAPAALSVAGATGNIQSTNMKSLQTGYATYNALRTRGSDNYLARLLPQDTRDTYEGIRFLTTEGGQTFEDAARTVAKSRFDESKLTVEDKTIRASKLEDAVSGITSSLRDGWFSGPSGGGQGLAISNPGDIQARIRDLAQRLVVNGLPQDVAVAQAAKRVQDTTVNINGYATSSLGLPDGIAPAAEQYAQQWIKDHPEDELEAKDLKFVPLNDTGGGFAMVDARGGLGRSIIPYVSPQAIMKSYQDLKLGQLQDARAAEAARRENNARNAKDRLSTGSAPQASSAATSGQGPVNVSGFVKGVADENLQAQTEASEAGANGQYVPIEPAPGIPPQSITDLIGKLTGLGVDTAPGSKGQH
;
A
#
# COMPACT_ATOMS: atom_id res chain seq x y z
N MET A 1 -102.83 -18.66 -60.66
CA MET A 1 -103.16 -17.39 -61.35
C MET A 1 -104.67 -17.24 -61.39
N VAL A 2 -105.23 -16.49 -60.44
CA VAL A 2 -106.56 -15.88 -60.55
C VAL A 2 -106.35 -14.46 -60.06
N ALA A 3 -106.42 -13.51 -60.99
CA ALA A 3 -106.33 -12.09 -60.70
C ALA A 3 -107.60 -11.67 -59.98
N GLY A 4 -107.53 -11.57 -58.65
CA GLY A 4 -108.56 -10.93 -57.84
C GLY A 4 -108.47 -9.42 -58.04
N ALA A 5 -109.44 -8.86 -58.75
CA ALA A 5 -109.60 -7.43 -58.94
C ALA A 5 -109.62 -6.72 -57.56
N ARG A 6 -108.85 -5.63 -57.44
CA ARG A 6 -108.99 -4.69 -56.32
C ARG A 6 -110.41 -4.13 -56.34
N PRO A 7 -111.16 -4.16 -55.23
CA PRO A 7 -112.39 -3.39 -55.17
C PRO A 7 -112.02 -1.90 -55.16
N ASN A 8 -112.67 -1.12 -56.02
CA ASN A 8 -112.62 0.33 -55.93
C ASN A 8 -113.08 0.76 -54.53
N GLY A 9 -112.35 1.69 -53.89
CA GLY A 9 -112.65 2.16 -52.53
C GLY A 9 -114.09 2.65 -52.35
N SER A 10 -114.72 3.13 -53.42
CA SER A 10 -116.12 3.57 -53.42
C SER A 10 -117.14 2.45 -53.25
N ASP A 11 -116.88 1.25 -53.78
CA ASP A 11 -117.88 0.17 -53.82
C ASP A 11 -117.93 -0.55 -52.48
N THR A 12 -116.78 -0.65 -51.80
CA THR A 12 -116.68 -1.18 -50.44
C THR A 12 -117.26 -0.22 -49.41
N GLU A 13 -117.07 1.09 -49.57
CA GLU A 13 -117.69 2.11 -48.72
C GLU A 13 -119.20 2.19 -48.91
N GLN A 14 -119.71 2.10 -50.14
CA GLN A 14 -121.15 2.06 -50.41
C GLN A 14 -121.80 0.76 -49.90
N ALA A 15 -121.11 -0.38 -50.03
CA ALA A 15 -121.57 -1.64 -49.45
C ALA A 15 -121.58 -1.59 -47.91
N MET A 16 -120.59 -0.95 -47.27
CA MET A 16 -120.56 -0.79 -45.81
C MET A 16 -121.58 0.23 -45.29
N ALA A 17 -121.84 1.31 -46.02
CA ALA A 17 -122.86 2.30 -45.67
C ALA A 17 -124.28 1.68 -45.78
N LEU A 18 -124.55 0.91 -46.82
CA LEU A 18 -125.79 0.15 -46.97
C LEU A 18 -125.92 -0.94 -45.90
N ALA A 19 -124.83 -1.63 -45.57
CA ALA A 19 -124.81 -2.67 -44.54
C ALA A 19 -124.98 -2.13 -43.10
N ARG A 20 -124.43 -0.95 -42.79
CA ARG A 20 -124.66 -0.28 -41.50
C ARG A 20 -126.14 0.07 -41.29
N SER A 21 -126.87 0.37 -42.36
CA SER A 21 -128.33 0.57 -42.30
C SER A 21 -129.13 -0.73 -42.12
N LEU A 22 -128.55 -1.88 -42.47
CA LEU A 22 -129.17 -3.22 -42.39
C LEU A 22 -128.78 -4.01 -41.13
N LYS A 23 -127.76 -3.56 -40.38
CA LYS A 23 -127.23 -4.20 -39.16
C LYS A 23 -128.29 -4.40 -38.06
N ASP A 24 -129.31 -3.54 -38.02
CA ASP A 24 -130.37 -3.61 -37.01
C ASP A 24 -131.44 -4.68 -37.30
N PHE A 25 -131.44 -5.30 -38.50
CA PHE A 25 -132.48 -6.25 -38.93
C PHE A 25 -132.05 -7.73 -38.89
N ALA A 26 -130.75 -8.06 -38.81
CA ALA A 26 -130.27 -9.45 -38.72
C ALA A 26 -128.94 -9.58 -37.94
N PRO A 27 -128.93 -10.19 -36.74
CA PRO A 27 -127.73 -10.32 -35.89
C PRO A 27 -126.57 -11.10 -36.52
N ASP A 28 -126.86 -12.09 -37.37
CA ASP A 28 -125.84 -12.91 -38.04
C ASP A 28 -125.00 -12.12 -39.05
N LEU A 29 -125.54 -11.03 -39.60
CA LEU A 29 -124.76 -10.07 -40.39
C LEU A 29 -123.79 -9.29 -39.51
N GLY A 30 -124.15 -8.99 -38.25
CA GLY A 30 -123.27 -8.33 -37.29
C GLY A 30 -121.99 -9.12 -37.00
N ASN A 31 -122.09 -10.45 -36.85
CA ASN A 31 -120.93 -11.33 -36.67
C ASN A 31 -120.07 -11.42 -37.93
N PHE A 32 -120.69 -11.54 -39.11
CA PHE A 32 -119.98 -11.54 -40.39
C PHE A 32 -119.22 -10.22 -40.62
N PHE A 33 -119.84 -9.08 -40.28
CA PHE A 33 -119.20 -7.77 -40.41
C PHE A 33 -118.14 -7.51 -39.34
N GLY A 34 -118.31 -8.00 -38.11
CA GLY A 34 -117.26 -8.03 -37.10
C GLY A 34 -116.03 -8.80 -37.60
N THR A 35 -116.23 -9.99 -38.19
CA THR A 35 -115.13 -10.75 -38.80
C THR A 35 -114.51 -10.05 -40.02
N LEU A 36 -115.28 -9.28 -40.79
CA LEU A 36 -114.78 -8.49 -41.92
C LEU A 36 -113.98 -7.27 -41.46
N GLU A 37 -114.43 -6.60 -40.39
CA GLU A 37 -113.76 -5.45 -39.77
C GLU A 37 -112.47 -5.89 -39.07
N ASP A 38 -112.50 -7.01 -38.34
CA ASP A 38 -111.31 -7.63 -37.75
C ASP A 38 -110.33 -8.12 -38.82
N SER A 39 -110.83 -8.73 -39.90
CA SER A 39 -110.00 -9.14 -41.04
C SER A 39 -109.38 -7.94 -41.75
N ARG A 40 -110.12 -6.84 -41.92
CA ARG A 40 -109.58 -5.58 -42.46
C ARG A 40 -108.53 -4.99 -41.53
N LYS A 41 -108.79 -4.93 -40.22
CA LYS A 41 -107.84 -4.47 -39.21
C LYS A 41 -106.56 -5.29 -39.25
N GLN A 42 -106.66 -6.62 -39.22
CA GLN A 42 -105.51 -7.53 -39.34
C GLN A 42 -104.76 -7.37 -40.67
N ALA A 43 -105.48 -7.21 -41.78
CA ALA A 43 -104.86 -6.98 -43.09
C ALA A 43 -104.11 -5.64 -43.14
N MET A 44 -104.63 -4.59 -42.50
CA MET A 44 -103.96 -3.29 -42.42
C MET A 44 -102.79 -3.29 -41.43
N GLU A 45 -102.89 -4.00 -40.31
CA GLU A 45 -101.77 -4.25 -39.39
C GLU A 45 -100.64 -5.04 -40.08
N GLN A 46 -100.97 -6.11 -40.82
CA GLN A 46 -100.01 -6.86 -41.63
C GLN A 46 -99.42 -6.03 -42.77
N ALA A 47 -100.22 -5.16 -43.41
CA ALA A 47 -99.72 -4.24 -44.42
C ALA A 47 -98.75 -3.21 -43.82
N TYR A 48 -98.98 -2.76 -42.58
CA TYR A 48 -98.02 -1.96 -41.85
C TYR A 48 -96.74 -2.76 -41.59
N GLU A 49 -96.84 -3.98 -41.04
CA GLU A 49 -95.68 -4.82 -40.74
C GLU A 49 -94.84 -5.13 -41.99
N SER A 50 -95.47 -5.46 -43.11
CA SER A 50 -94.77 -5.80 -44.36
C SER A 50 -94.08 -4.59 -44.99
N LYS A 51 -94.62 -3.38 -44.82
CA LYS A 51 -94.12 -2.16 -45.48
C LYS A 51 -93.18 -1.33 -44.62
N LEU A 52 -93.44 -1.29 -43.31
CA LEU A 52 -92.79 -0.36 -42.36
C LEU A 52 -92.23 -1.08 -41.13
N GLY A 53 -92.65 -2.32 -40.84
CA GLY A 53 -92.21 -3.06 -39.65
C GLY A 53 -90.69 -3.21 -39.54
N GLY A 54 -90.00 -3.42 -40.68
CA GLY A 54 -88.54 -3.59 -40.73
C GLY A 54 -87.71 -2.30 -40.79
N LEU A 55 -88.32 -1.12 -40.84
CA LEU A 55 -87.62 0.16 -40.98
C LEU A 55 -87.23 0.75 -39.61
N THR A 56 -86.19 1.57 -39.56
CA THR A 56 -85.85 2.38 -38.38
C THR A 56 -86.90 3.48 -38.14
N LEU A 57 -86.90 4.06 -36.94
CA LEU A 57 -87.84 5.13 -36.58
C LEU A 57 -87.76 6.32 -37.56
N ASP A 58 -86.54 6.71 -37.94
CA ASP A 58 -86.31 7.84 -38.83
C ASP A 58 -86.76 7.55 -40.26
N GLU A 59 -86.56 6.32 -40.74
CA GLU A 59 -87.05 5.87 -42.04
C GLU A 59 -88.59 5.82 -42.08
N VAL A 60 -89.24 5.41 -41.00
CA VAL A 60 -90.70 5.45 -40.88
C VAL A 60 -91.19 6.90 -40.92
N LYS A 61 -90.59 7.81 -40.13
CA LYS A 61 -90.95 9.24 -40.14
C LYS A 61 -90.73 9.88 -41.51
N ALA A 62 -89.62 9.56 -42.18
CA ALA A 62 -89.33 10.06 -43.52
C ALA A 62 -90.37 9.60 -44.54
N LYS A 63 -90.74 8.31 -44.53
CA LYS A 63 -91.79 7.80 -45.43
C LYS A 63 -93.16 8.43 -45.20
N VAL A 64 -93.49 8.74 -43.94
CA VAL A 64 -94.72 9.46 -43.60
C VAL A 64 -94.66 10.89 -44.14
N ALA A 65 -93.55 11.60 -43.93
CA ALA A 65 -93.37 12.97 -44.42
C ALA A 65 -93.36 13.07 -45.95
N GLU A 66 -92.84 12.05 -46.64
CA GLU A 66 -92.82 11.98 -48.10
C GLU A 66 -94.19 11.64 -48.73
N GLY A 67 -95.20 11.27 -47.93
CA GLY A 67 -96.54 10.92 -48.41
C GLY A 67 -96.58 9.66 -49.29
N ARG A 68 -95.57 8.79 -49.21
CA ARG A 68 -95.39 7.60 -50.09
C ARG A 68 -95.96 6.31 -49.52
N ILE A 69 -96.89 6.42 -48.57
CA ILE A 69 -97.46 5.27 -47.88
C ILE A 69 -98.83 4.95 -48.47
N ASP A 70 -98.88 3.89 -49.28
CA ASP A 70 -100.16 3.34 -49.73
C ASP A 70 -101.03 2.93 -48.53
N ASN A 71 -102.31 3.30 -48.56
CA ASN A 71 -103.30 3.10 -47.50
C ASN A 71 -103.11 3.97 -46.25
N TYR A 72 -102.32 5.06 -46.34
CA TYR A 72 -102.14 5.98 -45.22
C TYR A 72 -103.46 6.60 -44.73
N ASP A 73 -104.45 6.77 -45.61
CA ASP A 73 -105.76 7.33 -45.25
C ASP A 73 -106.65 6.32 -44.50
N ASP A 74 -106.25 5.05 -44.37
CA ASP A 74 -107.01 4.04 -43.64
C ASP A 74 -106.80 4.18 -42.11
N PRO A 75 -107.87 4.36 -41.31
CA PRO A 75 -107.75 4.55 -39.86
C PRO A 75 -107.04 3.41 -39.12
N TYR A 76 -107.20 2.16 -39.57
CA TYR A 76 -106.54 1.00 -38.96
C TYR A 76 -105.05 0.96 -39.28
N PHE A 77 -104.68 1.39 -40.49
CA PHE A 77 -103.27 1.53 -40.86
C PHE A 77 -102.60 2.66 -40.07
N GLN A 78 -103.28 3.81 -39.89
CA GLN A 78 -102.76 4.91 -39.04
C GLN A 78 -102.60 4.49 -37.59
N ALA A 79 -103.57 3.77 -37.02
CA ALA A 79 -103.48 3.23 -35.67
C ALA A 79 -102.28 2.26 -35.52
N ALA A 80 -102.11 1.32 -36.46
CA ALA A 80 -100.97 0.40 -36.47
C ALA A 80 -99.63 1.13 -36.63
N LEU A 81 -99.58 2.15 -37.49
CA LEU A 81 -98.41 3.00 -37.69
C LEU A 81 -98.04 3.77 -36.41
N HIS A 82 -98.98 4.44 -35.76
CA HIS A 82 -98.74 5.19 -34.53
C HIS A 82 -98.31 4.29 -33.38
N LYS A 83 -98.94 3.11 -33.24
CA LYS A 83 -98.50 2.07 -32.30
C LYS A 83 -97.09 1.58 -32.60
N GLY A 84 -96.77 1.37 -33.88
CA GLY A 84 -95.46 0.98 -34.36
C GLY A 84 -94.36 2.03 -34.10
N ILE A 85 -94.69 3.32 -34.26
CA ILE A 85 -93.82 4.44 -33.88
C ILE A 85 -93.60 4.44 -32.37
N GLY A 86 -94.64 4.20 -31.57
CA GLY A 86 -94.53 4.04 -30.11
C GLY A 86 -93.56 2.91 -29.72
N ILE A 87 -93.69 1.74 -30.34
CA ILE A 87 -92.81 0.60 -30.11
C ILE A 87 -91.35 0.93 -30.44
N LYS A 88 -91.08 1.52 -31.62
CA LYS A 88 -89.72 1.85 -32.06
C LYS A 88 -89.09 2.95 -31.20
N GLN A 89 -89.87 3.94 -30.78
CA GLN A 89 -89.40 4.99 -29.88
C GLN A 89 -89.07 4.42 -28.50
N ALA A 90 -89.89 3.51 -27.96
CA ALA A 90 -89.59 2.84 -26.69
C ALA A 90 -88.27 2.05 -26.77
N GLN A 91 -88.03 1.34 -27.86
CA GLN A 91 -86.76 0.61 -28.08
C GLN A 91 -85.55 1.55 -28.11
N ALA A 92 -85.64 2.70 -28.77
CA ALA A 92 -84.57 3.70 -28.80
C ALA A 92 -84.30 4.29 -27.40
N ASP A 93 -85.35 4.65 -26.68
CA ASP A 93 -85.25 5.20 -25.33
C ASP A 93 -84.74 4.14 -24.31
N ILE A 94 -85.04 2.86 -24.52
CA ILE A 94 -84.48 1.74 -23.73
C ILE A 94 -82.97 1.62 -23.94
N LEU A 95 -82.50 1.69 -25.19
CA LEU A 95 -81.06 1.65 -25.49
C LEU A 95 -80.34 2.85 -24.86
N ASP A 96 -80.96 4.03 -24.89
CA ASP A 96 -80.47 5.23 -24.21
C ASP A 96 -80.31 4.99 -22.69
N LEU A 97 -81.35 4.45 -22.03
CA LEU A 97 -81.29 4.11 -20.60
C LEU A 97 -80.16 3.11 -20.28
N GLN A 98 -80.00 2.08 -21.12
CA GLN A 98 -78.93 1.09 -20.95
C GLN A 98 -77.54 1.72 -21.11
N SER A 99 -77.36 2.59 -22.11
CA SER A 99 -76.11 3.36 -22.31
C SER A 99 -75.80 4.25 -21.11
N ARG A 100 -76.82 4.94 -20.56
CA ARG A 100 -76.65 5.82 -19.38
C ARG A 100 -76.27 5.04 -18.13
N MET A 101 -76.83 3.84 -17.94
CA MET A 101 -76.42 2.93 -16.85
C MET A 101 -75.00 2.39 -17.03
N ALA A 102 -74.52 2.25 -18.26
CA ALA A 102 -73.14 1.87 -18.56
C ALA A 102 -72.14 3.03 -18.37
N GLY A 103 -72.58 4.17 -17.84
CA GLY A 103 -71.73 5.34 -17.60
C GLY A 103 -71.60 6.29 -18.79
N GLN A 104 -72.34 6.06 -19.89
CA GLN A 104 -72.27 6.92 -21.08
C GLN A 104 -73.21 8.12 -20.92
N LYS A 105 -72.72 9.31 -21.29
CA LYS A 105 -73.59 10.48 -21.47
C LYS A 105 -74.31 10.35 -22.81
N THR A 106 -75.61 10.59 -22.83
CA THR A 106 -76.43 10.53 -24.04
C THR A 106 -77.18 11.84 -24.26
N ASP A 107 -77.83 11.97 -25.42
CA ASP A 107 -78.61 13.18 -25.75
C ASP A 107 -79.81 13.40 -24.83
N ASN A 108 -80.26 12.36 -24.11
CA ASN A 108 -81.39 12.43 -23.18
C ASN A 108 -80.96 12.53 -21.69
N GLY A 109 -79.67 12.70 -21.39
CA GLY A 109 -79.21 13.07 -20.05
C GLY A 109 -77.85 12.53 -19.60
N ASP A 110 -77.53 12.81 -18.34
CA ASP A 110 -76.30 12.34 -17.70
C ASP A 110 -76.36 10.83 -17.36
N PRO A 111 -75.19 10.20 -17.13
CA PRO A 111 -75.10 8.82 -16.66
C PRO A 111 -75.93 8.56 -15.40
N ILE A 112 -76.47 7.34 -15.29
CA ILE A 112 -77.31 6.91 -14.18
C ILE A 112 -76.50 5.91 -13.35
N ASP A 113 -76.52 6.02 -12.01
CA ASP A 113 -75.91 5.00 -11.15
C ASP A 113 -76.69 3.68 -11.33
N PRO A 114 -76.06 2.62 -11.88
CA PRO A 114 -76.74 1.34 -12.12
C PRO A 114 -77.09 0.61 -10.82
N THR A 115 -76.75 1.16 -9.65
CA THR A 115 -77.10 0.63 -8.32
C THR A 115 -78.14 1.45 -7.57
N ASP A 116 -78.74 2.46 -8.23
CA ASP A 116 -79.81 3.28 -7.65
C ASP A 116 -81.16 3.06 -8.36
N PRO A 117 -82.07 2.25 -7.77
CA PRO A 117 -83.42 2.03 -8.28
C PRO A 117 -84.20 3.32 -8.55
N ASP A 118 -84.06 4.32 -7.68
CA ASP A 118 -84.83 5.56 -7.76
C ASP A 118 -84.36 6.42 -8.94
N ALA A 119 -83.05 6.40 -9.24
CA ALA A 119 -82.48 7.10 -10.38
C ALA A 119 -82.95 6.52 -11.73
N ILE A 120 -83.13 5.19 -11.80
CA ILE A 120 -83.65 4.49 -12.99
C ILE A 120 -85.12 4.82 -13.19
N ASP A 121 -85.93 4.76 -12.12
CA ASP A 121 -87.36 5.10 -12.19
C ASP A 121 -87.58 6.57 -12.56
N HIS A 122 -86.77 7.49 -12.01
CA HIS A 122 -86.82 8.91 -12.35
C HIS A 122 -86.46 9.16 -13.83
N ALA A 123 -85.42 8.49 -14.35
CA ALA A 123 -85.03 8.61 -15.76
C ALA A 123 -86.12 8.07 -16.71
N LYS A 124 -86.77 6.95 -16.34
CA LYS A 124 -87.92 6.40 -17.07
C LYS A 124 -89.10 7.38 -17.09
N SER A 125 -89.46 7.94 -15.93
CA SER A 125 -90.55 8.92 -15.84
C SER A 125 -90.26 10.19 -16.66
N ALA A 126 -89.02 10.66 -16.68
CA ALA A 126 -88.61 11.81 -17.48
C ALA A 126 -88.75 11.55 -18.99
N LEU A 127 -88.31 10.38 -19.47
CA LEU A 127 -88.47 9.97 -20.88
C LEU A 127 -89.95 9.86 -21.26
N TYR A 128 -90.76 9.22 -20.40
CA TYR A 128 -92.20 9.12 -20.61
C TYR A 128 -92.85 10.50 -20.73
N GLN A 129 -92.57 11.43 -19.80
CA GLN A 129 -93.11 12.79 -19.86
C GLN A 129 -92.67 13.54 -21.12
N GLN A 130 -91.40 13.41 -21.51
CA GLN A 130 -90.87 14.02 -22.72
C GLN A 130 -91.59 13.52 -23.99
N ARG A 131 -91.84 12.21 -24.09
CA ARG A 131 -92.51 11.61 -25.26
C ARG A 131 -94.01 11.89 -25.27
N MET A 132 -94.68 11.88 -24.11
CA MET A 132 -96.10 12.24 -24.03
C MET A 132 -96.36 13.69 -24.42
N GLY A 133 -95.42 14.61 -24.16
CA GLY A 133 -95.51 15.99 -24.66
C GLY A 133 -95.36 16.11 -26.18
N GLN A 134 -94.69 15.15 -26.85
CA GLN A 134 -94.52 15.13 -28.31
C GLN A 134 -95.68 14.47 -29.06
N TYR A 135 -96.37 13.53 -28.41
CA TYR A 135 -97.46 12.73 -29.01
C TYR A 135 -98.76 12.85 -28.21
N GLU A 136 -99.00 14.01 -27.62
CA GLU A 136 -100.16 14.28 -26.76
C GLU A 136 -101.48 13.94 -27.49
N GLY A 137 -102.35 13.18 -26.82
CA GLY A 137 -103.64 12.74 -27.38
C GLY A 137 -103.58 11.53 -28.31
N ASN A 138 -102.41 10.94 -28.59
CA ASN A 138 -102.29 9.75 -29.44
C ASN A 138 -102.33 8.45 -28.62
N GLU A 139 -103.53 7.90 -28.44
CA GLU A 139 -103.76 6.65 -27.67
C GLU A 139 -102.99 5.44 -28.24
N TYR A 140 -102.82 5.37 -29.57
CA TYR A 140 -102.16 4.25 -30.22
C TYR A 140 -100.65 4.28 -29.98
N PHE A 141 -100.02 5.45 -30.04
CA PHE A 141 -98.61 5.62 -29.67
C PHE A 141 -98.37 5.18 -28.22
N THR A 142 -99.18 5.68 -27.28
CA THR A 142 -99.06 5.35 -25.86
C THR A 142 -99.22 3.84 -25.62
N SER A 143 -100.17 3.19 -26.33
CA SER A 143 -100.39 1.73 -26.24
C SER A 143 -99.21 0.88 -26.74
N GLY A 144 -98.38 1.41 -27.65
CA GLY A 144 -97.16 0.76 -28.13
C GLY A 144 -95.94 1.07 -27.28
N TYR A 145 -95.86 2.28 -26.72
CA TYR A 145 -94.69 2.79 -26.01
C TYR A 145 -94.57 2.29 -24.56
N LEU A 146 -95.64 2.46 -23.78
CA LEU A 146 -95.62 2.21 -22.33
C LEU A 146 -95.25 0.76 -21.93
N PRO A 147 -95.87 -0.29 -22.52
CA PRO A 147 -95.61 -1.66 -22.07
C PRO A 147 -94.15 -2.09 -22.20
N LEU A 148 -93.45 -1.63 -23.23
CA LEU A 148 -92.04 -1.96 -23.47
C LEU A 148 -91.11 -1.23 -22.51
N LEU A 149 -91.36 0.06 -22.29
CA LEU A 149 -90.57 0.87 -21.37
C LEU A 149 -90.70 0.36 -19.93
N ASP A 150 -91.91 -0.01 -19.50
CA ASP A 150 -92.16 -0.57 -18.17
C ASP A 150 -91.52 -1.95 -17.98
N GLN A 151 -91.61 -2.83 -18.99
CA GLN A 151 -91.01 -4.17 -18.93
C GLN A 151 -89.49 -4.08 -18.69
N VAL A 152 -88.77 -3.30 -19.49
CA VAL A 152 -87.31 -3.18 -19.34
C VAL A 152 -86.93 -2.38 -18.10
N GLY A 153 -87.70 -1.33 -17.76
CA GLY A 153 -87.51 -0.58 -16.53
C GLY A 153 -87.50 -1.49 -15.29
N SER A 154 -88.47 -2.40 -15.18
CA SER A 154 -88.55 -3.34 -14.04
C SER A 154 -87.33 -4.27 -13.93
N GLN A 155 -86.76 -4.72 -15.06
CA GLN A 155 -85.56 -5.56 -15.09
C GLN A 155 -84.33 -4.78 -14.62
N LEU A 156 -84.18 -3.53 -15.07
CA LEU A 156 -83.07 -2.66 -14.69
C LEU A 156 -83.13 -2.29 -13.20
N THR A 157 -84.31 -1.96 -12.68
CA THR A 157 -84.53 -1.68 -11.24
C THR A 157 -84.19 -2.90 -10.37
N THR A 158 -84.53 -4.11 -10.80
CA THR A 158 -84.19 -5.35 -10.08
C THR A 158 -82.68 -5.59 -10.06
N ALA A 159 -82.01 -5.47 -11.20
CA ALA A 159 -80.56 -5.60 -11.30
C ALA A 159 -79.82 -4.55 -10.45
N ALA A 160 -80.35 -3.33 -10.37
CA ALA A 160 -79.79 -2.27 -9.53
C ALA A 160 -79.90 -2.58 -8.03
N ALA A 161 -81.04 -3.13 -7.60
CA ALA A 161 -81.23 -3.56 -6.21
C ALA A 161 -80.26 -4.69 -5.82
N GLU A 162 -80.02 -5.66 -6.71
CA GLU A 162 -79.02 -6.72 -6.52
C GLU A 162 -77.59 -6.15 -6.44
N GLY A 163 -77.23 -5.24 -7.35
CA GLY A 163 -75.94 -4.57 -7.35
C GLY A 163 -75.69 -3.74 -6.08
N ARG A 164 -76.70 -3.02 -5.60
CA ARG A 164 -76.65 -2.27 -4.34
C ARG A 164 -76.44 -3.19 -3.15
N ASN A 165 -77.18 -4.29 -3.07
CA ASN A 165 -77.03 -5.28 -2.00
C ASN A 165 -75.62 -5.90 -2.01
N SER A 166 -75.06 -6.19 -3.18
CA SER A 166 -73.69 -6.67 -3.33
C SER A 166 -72.65 -5.65 -2.83
N LYS A 167 -72.77 -4.37 -3.23
CA LYS A 167 -71.90 -3.28 -2.74
C LYS A 167 -71.97 -3.11 -1.22
N LEU A 168 -73.18 -3.12 -0.66
CA LEU A 168 -73.40 -3.01 0.79
C LEU A 168 -72.79 -4.20 1.53
N LYS A 169 -72.91 -5.42 0.98
CA LYS A 169 -72.28 -6.62 1.55
C LYS A 169 -70.76 -6.51 1.56
N THR A 170 -70.15 -6.06 0.46
CA THR A 170 -68.69 -5.84 0.39
C THR A 170 -68.22 -4.77 1.39
N ALA A 171 -68.92 -3.63 1.46
CA ALA A 171 -68.60 -2.58 2.42
C ALA A 171 -68.72 -3.04 3.89
N ALA A 172 -69.72 -3.89 4.19
CA ALA A 172 -69.87 -4.51 5.49
C ALA A 172 -68.72 -5.48 5.80
N ILE A 173 -68.30 -6.30 4.83
CA ILE A 173 -67.15 -7.22 4.94
C ILE A 173 -65.87 -6.44 5.25
N ASP A 174 -65.62 -5.34 4.52
CA ASP A 174 -64.45 -4.47 4.73
C ASP A 174 -64.46 -3.81 6.12
N THR A 175 -65.63 -3.33 6.55
CA THR A 175 -65.81 -2.72 7.88
C THR A 175 -65.55 -3.74 8.99
N ALA A 176 -66.04 -4.97 8.84
CA ALA A 176 -65.79 -6.05 9.79
C ALA A 176 -64.30 -6.43 9.82
N GLY A 177 -63.65 -6.54 8.66
CA GLY A 177 -62.20 -6.78 8.58
C GLY A 177 -61.38 -5.68 9.27
N ALA A 178 -61.72 -4.42 9.05
CA ALA A 178 -61.05 -3.28 9.70
C ALA A 178 -61.22 -3.29 11.23
N ALA A 179 -62.41 -3.65 11.73
CA ALA A 179 -62.65 -3.77 13.16
C ALA A 179 -61.83 -4.91 13.81
N ILE A 180 -61.69 -6.04 13.10
CA ILE A 180 -60.83 -7.16 13.53
C ILE A 180 -59.37 -6.70 13.58
N GLU A 181 -58.87 -6.05 12.52
CA GLU A 181 -57.51 -5.50 12.49
C GLU A 181 -57.25 -4.52 13.64
N GLN A 182 -58.18 -3.60 13.89
CA GLN A 182 -58.08 -2.64 14.99
C GLN A 182 -58.01 -3.36 16.35
N THR A 183 -58.83 -4.40 16.54
CA THR A 183 -58.86 -5.18 17.78
C THR A 183 -57.55 -5.94 17.99
N LEU A 184 -57.03 -6.57 16.94
CA LEU A 184 -55.72 -7.25 16.96
C LEU A 184 -54.58 -6.27 17.25
N SER A 185 -54.60 -5.09 16.62
CA SER A 185 -53.62 -4.03 16.85
C SER A 185 -53.65 -3.51 18.28
N ASN A 186 -54.84 -3.22 18.82
CA ASN A 186 -55.02 -2.77 20.20
C ASN A 186 -54.59 -3.84 21.21
N GLY A 187 -54.95 -5.11 20.97
CA GLY A 187 -54.52 -6.24 21.80
C GLY A 187 -53.00 -6.34 21.87
N LYS A 188 -52.32 -6.29 20.73
CA LYS A 188 -50.85 -6.30 20.65
C LYS A 188 -50.22 -5.10 21.35
N ALA A 189 -50.77 -3.90 21.18
CA ALA A 189 -50.28 -2.69 21.85
C ALA A 189 -50.42 -2.76 23.39
N SER A 190 -51.48 -3.42 23.88
CA SER A 190 -51.70 -3.65 25.31
C SER A 190 -50.90 -4.83 25.91
N GLY A 191 -50.14 -5.56 25.08
CA GLY A 191 -49.42 -6.76 25.49
C GLY A 191 -50.31 -7.98 25.77
N ALA A 192 -51.57 -7.95 25.33
CA ALA A 192 -52.48 -9.08 25.46
C ALA A 192 -52.01 -10.25 24.60
N ASP A 193 -52.21 -11.48 25.09
CA ASP A 193 -51.98 -12.68 24.29
C ASP A 193 -52.89 -12.70 23.05
N ILE A 194 -52.32 -13.12 21.91
CA ILE A 194 -53.00 -13.06 20.62
C ILE A 194 -54.23 -13.96 20.56
N ASN A 195 -54.19 -15.13 21.23
CA ASN A 195 -55.32 -16.05 21.27
C ASN A 195 -56.45 -15.49 22.15
N THR A 196 -56.11 -14.76 23.20
CA THR A 196 -57.09 -14.03 24.03
C THR A 196 -57.80 -12.94 23.23
N THR A 197 -57.05 -12.22 22.39
CA THR A 197 -57.62 -11.19 21.50
C THR A 197 -58.53 -11.81 20.43
N LEU A 198 -58.11 -12.94 19.85
CA LEU A 198 -58.91 -13.70 18.88
C LEU A 198 -60.18 -14.29 19.50
N ALA A 199 -60.14 -14.69 20.78
CA ALA A 199 -61.32 -15.09 21.53
C ALA A 199 -62.33 -13.95 21.70
N GLY A 200 -61.85 -12.73 21.99
CA GLY A 200 -62.69 -11.52 22.00
C GLY A 200 -63.36 -11.28 20.65
N ILE A 201 -62.60 -11.35 19.55
CA ILE A 201 -63.13 -11.23 18.19
C ILE A 201 -64.19 -12.30 17.91
N ASN A 202 -63.93 -13.57 18.26
CA ASN A 202 -64.88 -14.65 18.04
C ASN A 202 -66.15 -14.52 18.90
N SER A 203 -66.07 -13.96 20.12
CA SER A 203 -67.25 -13.69 20.95
C SER A 203 -68.19 -12.65 20.32
N SER A 204 -67.63 -11.70 19.55
CA SER A 204 -68.40 -10.69 18.81
C SER A 204 -69.00 -11.22 17.48
N ARG A 205 -68.56 -12.40 17.03
CA ARG A 205 -68.92 -13.00 15.74
C ARG A 205 -70.43 -13.12 15.55
N ALA A 206 -71.15 -13.68 16.52
CA ALA A 206 -72.59 -13.89 16.39
C ALA A 206 -73.35 -12.57 16.24
N GLY A 207 -72.91 -11.52 16.94
CA GLY A 207 -73.45 -10.17 16.80
C GLY A 207 -73.17 -9.58 15.42
N LEU A 208 -71.92 -9.63 14.96
CA LEU A 208 -71.51 -9.10 13.66
C LEU A 208 -72.17 -9.85 12.49
N MET A 209 -72.22 -11.18 12.55
CA MET A 209 -72.90 -12.00 11.53
C MET A 209 -74.39 -11.70 11.46
N LYS A 210 -75.05 -11.46 12.61
CA LYS A 210 -76.48 -11.11 12.65
C LYS A 210 -76.76 -9.69 12.15
N VAL A 211 -75.92 -8.72 12.53
CA VAL A 211 -76.08 -7.30 12.13
C VAL A 211 -75.90 -7.12 10.62
N TYR A 212 -74.93 -7.82 10.02
CA TYR A 212 -74.61 -7.68 8.60
C TYR A 212 -75.12 -8.83 7.71
N ASN A 213 -75.88 -9.76 8.29
CA ASN A 213 -76.45 -10.94 7.61
C ASN A 213 -75.41 -11.76 6.82
N PHE A 214 -74.25 -12.01 7.43
CA PHE A 214 -73.17 -12.76 6.78
C PHE A 214 -73.42 -14.27 6.79
N ALA A 215 -73.06 -14.94 5.69
CA ALA A 215 -72.95 -16.39 5.68
C ALA A 215 -71.71 -16.83 6.47
N PRO A 216 -71.68 -18.04 7.06
CA PRO A 216 -70.50 -18.55 7.76
C PRO A 216 -69.20 -18.52 6.93
N GLN A 217 -69.31 -18.69 5.61
CA GLN A 217 -68.19 -18.63 4.67
C GLN A 217 -67.62 -17.22 4.51
N ASP A 218 -68.47 -16.18 4.60
CA ASP A 218 -68.01 -14.78 4.53
C ASP A 218 -67.09 -14.46 5.72
N TRP A 219 -67.38 -15.03 6.90
CA TRP A 219 -66.52 -14.88 8.08
C TRP A 219 -65.15 -15.57 7.91
N ASP A 220 -65.11 -16.77 7.33
CA ASP A 220 -63.84 -17.44 7.02
C ASP A 220 -62.99 -16.63 6.04
N ASN A 221 -63.63 -16.02 5.03
CA ASN A 221 -62.96 -15.17 4.05
C ASN A 221 -62.40 -13.88 4.69
N ILE A 222 -63.16 -13.25 5.61
CA ILE A 222 -62.67 -12.09 6.37
C ILE A 222 -61.42 -12.44 7.18
N LEU A 223 -61.43 -13.58 7.89
CA LEU A 223 -60.28 -14.02 8.68
C LEU A 223 -59.08 -14.39 7.81
N LEU A 224 -59.29 -15.06 6.66
CA LEU A 224 -58.23 -15.34 5.70
C LEU A 224 -57.61 -14.05 5.14
N ALA A 225 -58.44 -13.07 4.74
CA ALA A 225 -57.96 -11.78 4.24
C ALA A 225 -57.18 -11.01 5.33
N THR A 226 -57.64 -11.10 6.58
CA THR A 226 -56.93 -10.51 7.73
C THR A 226 -55.57 -11.18 7.93
N ALA A 227 -55.52 -12.52 7.93
CA ALA A 227 -54.27 -13.27 8.06
C ALA A 227 -53.28 -12.95 6.92
N ASP A 228 -53.77 -12.81 5.68
CA ASP A 228 -52.97 -12.43 4.52
C ASP A 228 -52.37 -11.02 4.66
N LYS A 229 -53.13 -10.05 5.18
CA LYS A 229 -52.59 -8.71 5.49
C LYS A 229 -51.51 -8.73 6.57
N TYR A 230 -51.64 -9.59 7.59
CA TYR A 230 -50.56 -9.77 8.58
C TYR A 230 -49.35 -10.49 7.99
N ALA A 231 -49.56 -11.42 7.04
CA ALA A 231 -48.49 -12.02 6.26
C ALA A 231 -47.75 -10.99 5.40
N ASP A 232 -48.45 -10.06 4.76
CA ASP A 232 -47.86 -8.92 4.02
C ASP A 232 -47.00 -8.02 4.91
N ARG A 233 -47.35 -7.91 6.20
CA ARG A 233 -46.58 -7.15 7.19
C ARG A 233 -45.42 -7.96 7.79
N GLY A 234 -45.25 -9.23 7.42
CA GLY A 234 -44.22 -10.12 8.00
C GLY A 234 -44.52 -10.57 9.42
N ASP A 235 -45.77 -10.43 9.91
CA ASP A 235 -46.19 -10.86 11.24
C ASP A 235 -46.67 -12.32 11.19
N ALA A 236 -45.72 -13.24 11.00
CA ALA A 236 -45.99 -14.68 10.87
C ALA A 236 -46.68 -15.27 12.10
N THR A 237 -46.40 -14.75 13.29
CA THR A 237 -47.04 -15.18 14.54
C THR A 237 -48.53 -14.85 14.53
N THR A 238 -48.91 -13.61 14.21
CA THR A 238 -50.32 -13.20 14.18
C THR A 238 -51.07 -13.87 13.02
N ALA A 239 -50.45 -13.94 11.84
CA ALA A 239 -51.04 -14.64 10.69
C ALA A 239 -51.32 -16.11 11.01
N SER A 240 -50.35 -16.83 11.60
CA SER A 240 -50.54 -18.23 11.99
C SER A 240 -51.57 -18.38 13.10
N ALA A 241 -51.58 -17.50 14.10
CA ALA A 241 -52.56 -17.51 15.17
C ALA A 241 -53.99 -17.36 14.64
N ILE A 242 -54.24 -16.44 13.68
CA ILE A 242 -55.56 -16.29 13.04
C ILE A 242 -55.96 -17.57 12.30
N LEU A 243 -55.03 -18.19 11.57
CA LEU A 243 -55.30 -19.39 10.77
C LEU A 243 -55.56 -20.64 11.64
N ASP A 244 -54.89 -20.75 12.78
CA ASP A 244 -54.96 -21.88 13.70
C ASP A 244 -56.00 -21.73 14.81
N TYR A 245 -56.51 -20.52 15.01
CA TYR A 245 -57.53 -20.26 16.02
C TYR A 245 -58.74 -21.16 15.81
N ARG A 246 -59.07 -21.94 16.85
CA ARG A 246 -60.27 -22.79 16.89
C ARG A 246 -61.44 -22.00 17.43
N ASN A 247 -62.50 -21.91 16.65
CA ASN A 247 -63.77 -21.36 17.15
C ASN A 247 -64.45 -22.35 18.14
N GLU A 248 -65.46 -21.88 18.87
CA GLU A 248 -66.23 -22.69 19.83
C GLU A 248 -66.95 -23.91 19.19
N ALA A 249 -67.12 -23.91 17.86
CA ALA A 249 -67.64 -25.04 17.08
C ALA A 249 -66.55 -26.07 16.68
N GLY A 250 -65.31 -25.90 17.16
CA GLY A 250 -64.21 -26.86 17.02
C GLY A 250 -63.42 -26.80 15.70
N GLY A 251 -63.74 -25.90 14.77
CA GLY A 251 -63.05 -25.78 13.48
C GLY A 251 -62.09 -24.59 13.40
N SER A 252 -60.84 -24.82 12.95
CA SER A 252 -59.90 -23.77 12.53
C SER A 252 -59.90 -23.61 11.00
N LEU A 253 -59.37 -22.51 10.49
CA LEU A 253 -59.19 -22.33 9.04
C LEU A 253 -58.18 -23.35 8.49
N SER A 254 -57.11 -23.63 9.25
CA SER A 254 -56.10 -24.64 8.93
C SER A 254 -56.66 -26.08 8.89
N GLY A 255 -57.72 -26.36 9.64
CA GLY A 255 -58.40 -27.66 9.65
C GLY A 255 -59.38 -27.89 8.49
N LYS A 256 -59.69 -26.85 7.70
CA LYS A 256 -60.63 -26.96 6.57
C LYS A 256 -59.88 -27.33 5.30
N LEU A 257 -60.12 -28.55 4.78
CA LEU A 257 -59.44 -29.06 3.58
C LEU A 257 -59.58 -28.13 2.36
N SER A 258 -60.75 -27.52 2.17
CA SER A 258 -61.02 -26.58 1.08
C SER A 258 -60.20 -25.29 1.13
N LEU A 259 -59.66 -24.93 2.30
CA LEU A 259 -58.85 -23.72 2.52
C LEU A 259 -57.36 -24.02 2.65
N SER A 260 -56.97 -25.29 2.77
CA SER A 260 -55.58 -25.72 3.01
C SER A 260 -54.55 -25.08 2.05
N PRO A 261 -54.76 -25.03 0.71
CA PRO A 261 -53.81 -24.37 -0.19
C PRO A 261 -53.61 -22.87 0.13
N LYS A 262 -54.70 -22.16 0.48
CA LYS A 262 -54.63 -20.74 0.83
C LYS A 262 -53.94 -20.53 2.17
N VAL A 263 -54.24 -21.37 3.16
CA VAL A 263 -53.60 -21.33 4.48
C VAL A 263 -52.08 -21.51 4.36
N SER A 264 -51.64 -22.51 3.59
CA SER A 264 -50.21 -22.76 3.35
C SER A 264 -49.54 -21.59 2.65
N ALA A 265 -50.17 -21.04 1.60
CA ALA A 265 -49.64 -19.88 0.88
C ALA A 265 -49.48 -18.65 1.80
N ILE A 266 -50.46 -18.38 2.67
CA ILE A 266 -50.38 -17.26 3.63
C ILE A 266 -49.23 -17.48 4.63
N ARG A 267 -49.04 -18.71 5.13
CA ARG A 267 -47.92 -19.01 6.05
C ARG A 267 -46.56 -18.85 5.40
N GLU A 268 -46.39 -19.40 4.20
CA GLU A 268 -45.14 -19.27 3.43
C GLU A 268 -44.84 -17.80 3.16
N LYS A 269 -45.84 -17.04 2.73
CA LYS A 269 -45.74 -15.58 2.54
C LYS A 269 -45.33 -14.86 3.82
N ALA A 270 -45.95 -15.19 4.95
CA ALA A 270 -45.65 -14.55 6.22
C ALA A 270 -44.22 -14.83 6.69
N LEU A 271 -43.76 -16.08 6.59
CA LEU A 271 -42.39 -16.47 6.93
C LEU A 271 -41.36 -15.83 6.00
N ALA A 272 -41.64 -15.80 4.69
CA ALA A 272 -40.77 -15.15 3.71
C ALA A 272 -40.64 -13.65 3.98
N GLN A 273 -41.75 -12.97 4.27
CA GLN A 273 -41.76 -11.55 4.57
C GLN A 273 -41.14 -11.24 5.95
N GLN A 274 -41.33 -12.10 6.95
CA GLN A 274 -40.65 -12.01 8.24
C GLN A 274 -39.14 -12.16 8.08
N SER A 275 -38.68 -13.19 7.36
CA SER A 275 -37.26 -13.41 7.06
C SER A 275 -36.66 -12.22 6.32
N LYS A 276 -37.36 -11.67 5.32
CA LYS A 276 -36.94 -10.46 4.61
C LYS A 276 -36.78 -9.27 5.56
N THR A 277 -37.81 -9.00 6.37
CA THR A 277 -37.82 -7.88 7.33
C THR A 277 -36.73 -8.04 8.39
N ASN A 278 -36.53 -9.24 8.91
CA ASN A 278 -35.48 -9.56 9.87
C ASN A 278 -34.09 -9.40 9.22
N SER A 279 -33.90 -9.90 8.00
CA SER A 279 -32.63 -9.75 7.28
C SER A 279 -32.27 -8.29 7.02
N GLU A 280 -33.26 -7.44 6.73
CA GLU A 280 -33.09 -5.99 6.56
C GLU A 280 -32.85 -5.26 7.89
N ALA A 281 -33.55 -5.63 8.96
CA ALA A 281 -33.37 -5.04 10.29
C ALA A 281 -32.02 -5.42 10.93
N PHE A 282 -31.49 -6.60 10.61
CA PHE A 282 -30.25 -7.15 11.17
C PHE A 282 -29.08 -7.13 10.17
N ILE A 283 -29.06 -6.18 9.22
CA ILE A 283 -27.95 -6.00 8.26
C ILE A 283 -26.59 -5.92 8.98
N ASN A 284 -26.50 -5.15 10.07
CA ASN A 284 -25.26 -5.01 10.83
C ASN A 284 -24.77 -6.34 11.39
N ALA A 285 -25.69 -7.20 11.84
CA ALA A 285 -25.32 -8.54 12.32
C ALA A 285 -24.81 -9.42 11.18
N ARG A 286 -25.40 -9.33 9.99
CA ARG A 286 -24.90 -10.04 8.81
C ARG A 286 -23.50 -9.57 8.39
N VAL A 287 -23.27 -8.25 8.43
CA VAL A 287 -21.94 -7.66 8.19
C VAL A 287 -20.93 -8.15 9.22
N GLN A 288 -21.29 -8.17 10.50
CA GLN A 288 -20.41 -8.65 11.57
C GLN A 288 -20.06 -10.14 11.40
N ALA A 289 -21.04 -10.99 11.10
CA ALA A 289 -20.79 -12.42 10.84
C ALA A 289 -19.85 -12.64 9.63
N ARG A 290 -20.03 -11.84 8.56
CA ARG A 290 -19.10 -11.82 7.40
C ARG A 290 -17.71 -11.35 7.78
N GLN A 291 -17.60 -10.36 8.66
CA GLN A 291 -16.33 -9.84 9.12
C GLN A 291 -15.58 -10.89 9.95
N MET A 292 -16.26 -11.55 10.89
CA MET A 292 -15.71 -12.68 11.66
C MET A 292 -15.19 -13.77 10.72
N ALA A 293 -16.00 -14.20 9.74
CA ALA A 293 -15.59 -15.19 8.74
C ALA A 293 -14.38 -14.72 7.91
N SER A 294 -14.36 -13.46 7.47
CA SER A 294 -13.24 -12.90 6.71
C SER A 294 -11.94 -12.78 7.53
N ASN A 295 -12.05 -12.72 8.85
CA ASN A 295 -10.94 -12.71 9.79
C ASN A 295 -10.48 -14.12 10.18
N GLY A 296 -11.21 -15.17 9.78
CA GLY A 296 -10.94 -16.55 10.17
C GLY A 296 -11.48 -16.94 11.54
N GLU A 297 -12.41 -16.16 12.09
CA GLU A 297 -13.15 -16.45 13.32
C GLU A 297 -14.45 -17.19 12.98
N ASP A 298 -14.77 -18.26 13.71
CA ASP A 298 -16.00 -19.03 13.50
C ASP A 298 -17.23 -18.19 13.91
N PRO A 299 -18.14 -17.83 12.97
CA PRO A 299 -19.30 -17.02 13.26
C PRO A 299 -20.48 -17.82 13.81
N SER A 300 -20.38 -19.15 13.97
CA SER A 300 -21.52 -20.04 14.25
C SER A 300 -22.31 -19.67 15.51
N ASP A 301 -21.63 -19.42 16.62
CA ASP A 301 -22.26 -19.03 17.89
C ASP A 301 -22.94 -17.66 17.79
N TYR A 302 -22.29 -16.72 17.09
CA TYR A 302 -22.83 -15.39 16.85
C TYR A 302 -24.11 -15.45 16.01
N ILE A 303 -24.08 -16.19 14.89
CA ILE A 303 -25.23 -16.44 14.03
C ILE A 303 -26.37 -17.08 14.83
N ALA A 304 -26.08 -18.10 15.65
CA ALA A 304 -27.09 -18.76 16.48
C ALA A 304 -27.76 -17.78 17.47
N SER A 305 -26.98 -16.87 18.06
CA SER A 305 -27.50 -15.85 18.98
C SER A 305 -28.43 -14.83 18.30
N VAL A 306 -28.16 -14.50 17.03
CA VAL A 306 -28.97 -13.58 16.22
C VAL A 306 -30.24 -14.28 15.73
N GLU A 307 -30.13 -15.50 15.20
CA GLU A 307 -31.27 -16.32 14.77
C GLU A 307 -32.25 -16.60 15.93
N GLY A 308 -31.75 -16.76 17.17
CA GLY A 308 -32.61 -16.91 18.35
C GLY A 308 -33.47 -15.68 18.66
N LYS A 309 -33.07 -14.48 18.23
CA LYS A 309 -33.83 -13.23 18.41
C LYS A 309 -34.62 -12.83 17.16
N ALA A 310 -34.11 -13.18 15.98
CA ALA A 310 -34.68 -12.83 14.68
C ALA A 310 -34.53 -14.01 13.71
N PRO A 311 -35.47 -14.97 13.74
CA PRO A 311 -35.41 -16.15 12.89
C PRO A 311 -35.41 -15.79 11.40
N GLY A 312 -34.61 -16.51 10.61
CA GLY A 312 -34.51 -16.33 9.16
C GLY A 312 -33.71 -15.10 8.73
N THR A 313 -32.89 -14.53 9.63
CA THR A 313 -31.94 -13.45 9.30
C THR A 313 -30.86 -13.94 8.32
N PHE A 314 -30.40 -15.18 8.52
CA PHE A 314 -29.42 -15.89 7.70
C PHE A 314 -30.06 -17.10 7.01
N SER A 315 -29.81 -17.26 5.71
CA SER A 315 -30.20 -18.49 5.03
C SER A 315 -29.34 -19.67 5.48
N ALA A 316 -29.84 -20.90 5.35
CA ALA A 316 -29.05 -22.09 5.66
C ALA A 316 -27.74 -22.16 4.84
N SER A 317 -27.77 -21.76 3.58
CA SER A 317 -26.59 -21.71 2.72
C SER A 317 -25.61 -20.61 3.12
N GLU A 318 -26.09 -19.45 3.57
CA GLU A 318 -25.23 -18.36 4.05
C GLU A 318 -24.47 -18.77 5.31
N ARG A 319 -25.11 -19.52 6.23
CA ARG A 319 -24.45 -20.01 7.45
C ARG A 319 -23.27 -20.94 7.13
N VAL A 320 -23.49 -21.91 6.23
CA VAL A 320 -22.42 -22.84 5.80
C VAL A 320 -21.30 -22.10 5.09
N ALA A 321 -21.65 -21.20 4.15
CA ALA A 321 -20.65 -20.43 3.40
C ALA A 321 -19.75 -19.57 4.30
N LEU A 322 -20.31 -18.95 5.34
CA LEU A 322 -19.55 -18.15 6.30
C LEU A 322 -18.61 -19.02 7.16
N SER A 323 -19.07 -20.19 7.59
CA SER A 323 -18.23 -21.14 8.33
C SER A 323 -17.07 -21.66 7.46
N ASP A 324 -17.34 -22.02 6.20
CA ASP A 324 -16.32 -22.49 5.27
C ASP A 324 -15.29 -21.38 4.97
N GLN A 325 -15.75 -20.15 4.75
CA GLN A 325 -14.89 -18.99 4.57
C GLN A 325 -13.96 -18.76 5.78
N ALA A 326 -14.48 -18.88 7.01
CA ALA A 326 -13.69 -18.75 8.23
C ALA A 326 -12.57 -19.80 8.28
N LEU A 327 -12.93 -21.05 7.99
CA LEU A 327 -12.01 -22.19 8.04
C LEU A 327 -10.91 -22.09 6.98
N ASP A 328 -11.23 -21.68 5.76
CA ASP A 328 -10.25 -21.46 4.70
C ASP A 328 -9.32 -20.28 5.00
N ARG A 329 -9.86 -19.21 5.61
CA ARG A 329 -9.02 -18.09 6.05
C ARG A 329 -8.06 -18.52 7.16
N GLN A 330 -8.51 -19.31 8.12
CA GLN A 330 -7.67 -19.83 9.20
C GLN A 330 -6.54 -20.72 8.66
N ARG A 331 -6.84 -21.60 7.69
CA ARG A 331 -5.83 -22.41 6.98
C ARG A 331 -4.78 -21.53 6.29
N THR A 332 -5.22 -20.47 5.61
CA THR A 332 -4.34 -19.52 4.92
C THR A 332 -3.42 -18.78 5.91
N LEU A 333 -3.98 -18.27 7.02
CA LEU A 333 -3.21 -17.58 8.05
C LEU A 333 -2.16 -18.49 8.69
N ARG A 334 -2.52 -19.75 8.96
CA ARG A 334 -1.60 -20.75 9.50
C ARG A 334 -0.46 -21.03 8.52
N ALA A 335 -0.77 -21.24 7.24
CA ALA A 335 0.25 -21.45 6.21
C ALA A 335 1.20 -20.25 6.06
N GLN A 336 0.67 -19.01 6.15
CA GLN A 336 1.49 -17.80 6.14
C GLN A 336 2.40 -17.67 7.36
N GLN A 337 1.91 -18.04 8.56
CA GLN A 337 2.72 -18.05 9.77
C GLN A 337 3.82 -19.12 9.70
N GLU A 338 3.50 -20.31 9.20
CA GLU A 338 4.48 -21.39 8.99
C GLU A 338 5.54 -20.99 7.96
N GLU A 339 5.15 -20.34 6.86
CA GLU A 339 6.10 -19.80 5.88
C GLU A 339 6.97 -18.69 6.47
N ALA A 340 6.39 -17.74 7.23
CA ALA A 340 7.13 -16.64 7.84
C ALA A 340 8.15 -17.15 8.87
N THR A 341 7.76 -18.11 9.71
CA THR A 341 8.67 -18.72 10.69
C THR A 341 9.78 -19.52 10.02
N ALA A 342 9.48 -20.27 8.96
CA ALA A 342 10.48 -20.97 8.17
C ALA A 342 11.46 -20.01 7.46
N ARG A 343 10.97 -18.91 6.88
CA ARG A 343 11.81 -17.86 6.29
C ARG A 343 12.73 -17.21 7.32
N PHE A 344 12.21 -16.87 8.49
CA PHE A 344 13.02 -16.31 9.58
C PHE A 344 14.14 -17.28 10.04
N ALA A 345 13.82 -18.57 10.18
CA ALA A 345 14.83 -19.59 10.52
C ALA A 345 15.92 -19.71 9.45
N ILE A 346 15.55 -19.65 8.16
CA ILE A 346 16.48 -19.64 7.03
C ILE A 346 17.38 -18.40 7.06
N ASP A 347 16.82 -17.23 7.29
CA ASP A 347 17.59 -15.98 7.39
C ASP A 347 18.58 -16.03 8.56
N GLN A 348 18.16 -16.59 9.70
CA GLN A 348 19.03 -16.81 10.84
C GLN A 348 20.18 -17.78 10.54
N GLN A 349 19.90 -18.89 9.83
CA GLN A 349 20.93 -19.84 9.39
C GLN A 349 21.93 -19.20 8.42
N ASN A 350 21.45 -18.44 7.44
CA ASN A 350 22.27 -17.70 6.48
C ASN A 350 23.17 -16.67 7.19
N ALA A 351 22.62 -15.95 8.18
CA ALA A 351 23.39 -15.01 8.99
C ALA A 351 24.47 -15.72 9.82
N ASN A 352 24.15 -16.86 10.44
CA ASN A 352 25.10 -17.65 11.22
C ASN A 352 26.27 -18.18 10.38
N ALA A 353 26.00 -18.69 9.17
CA ALA A 353 27.03 -19.17 8.26
C ALA A 353 28.02 -18.05 7.87
N LYS A 354 27.52 -16.85 7.57
CA LYS A 354 28.37 -15.67 7.31
C LYS A 354 29.12 -15.22 8.56
N ASN A 355 28.45 -15.16 9.70
CA ASN A 355 29.03 -14.71 10.96
C ASN A 355 30.18 -15.60 11.44
N ALA A 356 30.12 -16.91 11.17
CA ALA A 356 31.20 -17.85 11.50
C ALA A 356 32.50 -17.51 10.74
N ILE A 357 32.40 -17.20 9.44
CA ILE A 357 33.55 -16.78 8.62
C ILE A 357 34.08 -15.43 9.08
N LEU A 358 33.18 -14.47 9.33
CA LEU A 358 33.57 -13.14 9.82
C LEU A 358 34.23 -13.22 11.20
N ALA A 359 33.74 -14.04 12.11
CA ALA A 359 34.35 -14.21 13.44
C ALA A 359 35.75 -14.84 13.36
N HIS A 360 35.93 -15.84 12.49
CA HIS A 360 37.23 -16.45 12.23
C HIS A 360 38.22 -15.42 11.65
N ASN A 361 37.80 -14.63 10.67
CA ASN A 361 38.65 -13.62 10.03
C ASN A 361 38.95 -12.43 10.97
N MET A 362 38.01 -12.01 11.82
CA MET A 362 38.26 -10.97 12.82
C MET A 362 39.31 -11.40 13.85
N ALA A 363 39.25 -12.65 14.33
CA ALA A 363 40.19 -13.17 15.32
C ALA A 363 41.65 -13.15 14.82
N GLY A 364 41.88 -13.27 13.50
CA GLY A 364 43.20 -13.12 12.89
C GLY A 364 43.63 -11.68 12.61
N SER A 365 42.73 -10.70 12.77
CA SER A 365 42.94 -9.29 12.39
C SER A 365 43.08 -8.34 13.58
N GLU A 366 42.70 -8.76 14.78
CA GLU A 366 42.88 -7.96 15.98
C GLU A 366 44.34 -8.05 16.45
N PRO A 367 45.04 -6.91 16.61
CA PRO A 367 46.36 -6.94 17.25
C PRO A 367 46.20 -7.47 18.69
N PRO A 368 47.15 -8.30 19.19
CA PRO A 368 47.15 -8.75 20.57
C PRO A 368 46.99 -7.57 21.53
N ARG A 369 46.16 -7.72 22.56
CA ARG A 369 45.96 -6.66 23.57
C ARG A 369 47.31 -6.22 24.14
N GLY A 370 47.68 -4.97 23.89
CA GLY A 370 48.88 -4.33 24.46
C GLY A 370 50.13 -4.32 23.58
N SER A 371 50.07 -4.72 22.30
CA SER A 371 51.19 -4.53 21.38
C SER A 371 51.02 -3.27 20.51
N ASP A 372 52.05 -2.44 20.44
CA ASP A 372 52.20 -1.33 19.47
C ASP A 372 52.42 -1.84 18.02
N MET A 373 51.99 -3.06 17.72
CA MET A 373 52.17 -3.66 16.39
C MET A 373 51.07 -3.18 15.47
N ILE A 374 51.49 -2.54 14.38
CA ILE A 374 50.63 -2.21 13.22
C ILE A 374 49.93 -3.50 12.77
N PRO A 375 48.59 -3.50 12.59
CA PRO A 375 47.86 -4.69 12.15
C PRO A 375 48.45 -5.24 10.85
N ALA A 376 48.71 -6.55 10.79
CA ALA A 376 49.02 -7.20 9.52
C ALA A 376 47.78 -7.07 8.61
N GLY A 377 47.96 -6.57 7.38
CA GLY A 377 46.85 -6.45 6.44
C GLY A 377 46.16 -7.80 6.20
N LEU A 378 44.83 -7.80 6.22
CA LEU A 378 44.01 -8.99 6.02
C LEU A 378 44.22 -9.59 4.62
N THR A 379 44.76 -10.81 4.57
CA THR A 379 44.74 -11.64 3.37
C THR A 379 43.41 -12.39 3.29
N LEU A 380 42.41 -11.78 2.63
CA LEU A 380 41.10 -12.40 2.40
C LEU A 380 41.06 -13.05 1.02
N THR A 381 40.49 -14.25 0.95
CA THR A 381 40.19 -14.97 -0.30
C THR A 381 38.68 -15.13 -0.45
N ASP A 382 38.22 -15.34 -1.68
CA ASP A 382 36.82 -15.70 -1.92
C ASP A 382 36.48 -17.02 -1.21
N VAL A 383 35.35 -17.06 -0.51
CA VAL A 383 34.89 -18.25 0.22
C VAL A 383 33.49 -18.62 -0.24
N GLN A 384 33.22 -19.92 -0.41
CA GLN A 384 31.88 -20.41 -0.70
C GLN A 384 31.08 -20.56 0.60
N VAL A 385 29.90 -19.94 0.66
CA VAL A 385 28.98 -20.05 1.80
C VAL A 385 27.66 -20.66 1.38
N PRO A 386 27.08 -21.57 2.19
CA PRO A 386 25.75 -22.08 1.93
C PRO A 386 24.70 -20.97 2.10
N LYS A 387 23.84 -20.82 1.10
CA LYS A 387 22.65 -19.96 1.14
C LYS A 387 21.40 -20.84 1.08
N TYR A 388 20.69 -20.89 2.19
CA TYR A 388 19.40 -21.55 2.32
C TYR A 388 18.30 -20.70 1.70
N SER A 389 17.36 -21.33 0.99
CA SER A 389 16.21 -20.70 0.36
C SER A 389 14.93 -21.46 0.69
N TYR A 390 13.83 -20.74 0.86
CA TYR A 390 12.54 -21.36 1.21
C TYR A 390 12.09 -22.34 0.11
N GLY A 391 11.74 -23.58 0.50
CA GLY A 391 11.29 -24.63 -0.40
C GLY A 391 12.40 -25.43 -1.11
N LYS A 392 13.69 -25.17 -0.83
CA LYS A 392 14.80 -26.01 -1.31
C LYS A 392 15.38 -26.85 -0.16
N SER A 393 15.60 -28.14 -0.40
CA SER A 393 16.20 -29.06 0.57
C SER A 393 17.71 -28.93 0.68
N GLU A 394 18.37 -28.42 -0.37
CA GLU A 394 19.82 -28.25 -0.42
C GLU A 394 20.20 -26.76 -0.48
N PRO A 395 21.22 -26.32 0.28
CA PRO A 395 21.70 -24.95 0.22
C PRO A 395 22.42 -24.68 -1.11
N GLU A 396 22.21 -23.49 -1.67
CA GLU A 396 22.93 -23.02 -2.84
C GLU A 396 24.26 -22.40 -2.39
N MET A 397 25.39 -22.88 -2.93
CA MET A 397 26.69 -22.29 -2.60
C MET A 397 26.85 -20.98 -3.33
N ILE A 398 26.97 -19.88 -2.58
CA ILE A 398 27.25 -18.55 -3.12
C ILE A 398 28.68 -18.14 -2.78
N THR A 399 29.31 -17.43 -3.70
CA THR A 399 30.66 -16.87 -3.49
C THR A 399 30.57 -15.60 -2.67
N TYR A 400 31.12 -15.63 -1.45
CA TYR A 400 31.31 -14.48 -0.60
C TYR A 400 32.70 -13.92 -0.87
N THR A 401 32.73 -12.86 -1.67
CA THR A 401 33.98 -12.31 -2.20
C THR A 401 34.85 -11.72 -1.10
N ALA A 402 36.17 -11.67 -1.32
CA ALA A 402 37.12 -11.04 -0.41
C ALA A 402 36.75 -9.58 -0.11
N GLU A 403 36.21 -8.85 -1.09
CA GLU A 403 35.75 -7.46 -0.92
C GLU A 403 34.50 -7.36 -0.03
N GLN A 404 33.51 -8.23 -0.23
CA GLN A 404 32.33 -8.27 0.64
C GLN A 404 32.69 -8.66 2.08
N GLN A 405 33.57 -9.65 2.25
CA GLN A 405 34.12 -10.01 3.55
C GLN A 405 34.83 -8.82 4.20
N ARG A 406 35.65 -8.09 3.44
CA ARG A 406 36.38 -6.91 3.92
C ARG A 406 35.43 -5.81 4.40
N ASN A 407 34.37 -5.54 3.64
CA ASN A 407 33.38 -4.52 3.98
C ASN A 407 32.55 -4.91 5.22
N ASP A 408 32.09 -6.17 5.31
CA ASP A 408 31.32 -6.66 6.45
C ASP A 408 32.19 -6.72 7.73
N LEU A 409 33.47 -7.11 7.61
CA LEU A 409 34.46 -7.03 8.69
C LEU A 409 34.65 -5.58 9.15
N ALA A 410 34.80 -4.64 8.22
CA ALA A 410 34.96 -3.23 8.54
C ALA A 410 33.74 -2.66 9.28
N GLN A 411 32.53 -2.96 8.81
CA GLN A 411 31.31 -2.58 9.52
C GLN A 411 31.28 -3.17 10.93
N ARG A 412 31.61 -4.44 11.09
CA ARG A 412 31.62 -5.09 12.40
C ARG A 412 32.68 -4.50 13.33
N TYR A 413 33.86 -4.16 12.82
CA TYR A 413 34.96 -3.56 13.58
C TYR A 413 34.64 -2.14 14.04
N PHE A 414 34.14 -1.27 13.14
CA PHE A 414 33.83 0.12 13.47
C PHE A 414 32.55 0.29 14.30
N ASN A 415 31.65 -0.70 14.27
CA ASN A 415 30.46 -0.74 15.12
C ASN A 415 30.70 -1.40 16.48
N GLN A 416 31.93 -1.84 16.80
CA GLN A 416 32.24 -2.30 18.15
C GLN A 416 32.07 -1.13 19.14
N PRO A 417 31.47 -1.36 20.33
CA PRO A 417 31.41 -0.34 21.36
C PRO A 417 32.81 0.09 21.78
N ASP A 418 32.95 1.35 22.18
CA ASP A 418 34.21 1.91 22.67
C ASP A 418 34.80 1.03 23.78
N ARG A 419 36.12 0.82 23.75
CA ARG A 419 36.76 0.03 24.79
C ARG A 419 36.67 0.82 26.12
N PRO A 420 36.43 0.17 27.27
CA PRO A 420 36.34 0.87 28.55
C PRO A 420 37.59 1.73 28.81
N GLY A 421 37.40 3.04 28.97
CA GLY A 421 38.48 4.01 29.23
C GLY A 421 39.24 4.50 27.98
N GLU A 422 38.84 4.10 26.78
CA GLU A 422 39.45 4.57 25.53
C GLU A 422 39.09 6.04 25.24
N THR A 423 40.10 6.87 25.05
CA THR A 423 39.91 8.26 24.64
C THR A 423 39.55 8.36 23.15
N PRO A 424 38.87 9.43 22.70
CA PRO A 424 38.60 9.65 21.28
C PRO A 424 39.86 9.60 20.39
N SER A 425 41.00 10.10 20.91
CA SER A 425 42.29 10.02 20.23
C SER A 425 42.72 8.57 20.06
N GLN A 426 42.78 7.77 21.13
CA GLN A 426 43.16 6.35 21.06
C GLN A 426 42.26 5.54 20.13
N ARG A 427 40.95 5.82 20.13
CA ARG A 427 40.00 5.23 19.19
C ARG A 427 40.35 5.60 17.75
N PHE A 428 40.61 6.87 17.46
CA PHE A 428 41.04 7.31 16.15
C PHE A 428 42.33 6.62 15.71
N GLU A 429 43.32 6.47 16.60
CA GLU A 429 44.57 5.77 16.27
C GLU A 429 44.32 4.30 15.90
N ARG A 430 43.52 3.60 16.71
CA ARG A 430 43.15 2.22 16.45
C ARG A 430 42.40 2.06 15.13
N GLU A 431 41.35 2.87 14.92
CA GLU A 431 40.52 2.80 13.71
C GLU A 431 41.30 3.16 12.45
N SER A 432 42.18 4.18 12.51
CA SER A 432 43.00 4.60 11.37
C SER A 432 44.05 3.57 10.98
N LEU A 433 44.78 3.00 11.96
CA LEU A 433 45.76 1.94 11.70
C LEU A 433 45.12 0.69 11.09
N TRP A 434 43.95 0.30 11.60
CA TRP A 434 43.23 -0.85 11.07
C TRP A 434 42.67 -0.57 9.67
N ALA A 435 42.12 0.62 9.42
CA ALA A 435 41.64 1.01 8.10
C ALA A 435 42.77 1.05 7.05
N GLU A 436 43.92 1.60 7.41
CA GLU A 436 45.10 1.70 6.54
C GLU A 436 45.65 0.32 6.18
N ALA A 437 45.93 -0.52 7.19
CA ALA A 437 46.45 -1.87 6.99
C ALA A 437 45.54 -2.75 6.11
N ASN A 438 44.23 -2.51 6.12
CA ASN A 438 43.23 -3.32 5.43
C ASN A 438 42.66 -2.66 4.16
N GLY A 439 43.15 -1.49 3.78
CA GLY A 439 42.68 -0.77 2.58
C GLY A 439 41.20 -0.39 2.64
N ILE A 440 40.68 -0.08 3.83
CA ILE A 440 39.28 0.30 4.03
C ILE A 440 39.07 1.79 3.72
N THR A 441 38.07 2.10 2.90
CA THR A 441 37.76 3.45 2.43
C THR A 441 36.45 4.02 2.98
N ASP A 442 35.69 3.22 3.73
CA ASP A 442 34.41 3.64 4.31
C ASP A 442 34.09 2.96 5.66
N GLY A 443 33.18 3.57 6.44
CA GLY A 443 32.62 3.00 7.67
C GLY A 443 33.28 3.41 9.00
N ALA A 444 34.49 3.99 8.99
CA ALA A 444 35.10 4.50 10.21
C ALA A 444 34.44 5.82 10.68
N SER A 445 34.27 5.98 11.99
CA SER A 445 33.59 7.13 12.57
C SER A 445 34.22 8.47 12.15
N TRP A 446 35.56 8.51 12.12
CA TRP A 446 36.35 9.67 11.74
C TRP A 446 36.30 10.00 10.23
N MET A 447 35.97 9.06 9.35
CA MET A 447 35.90 9.30 7.90
C MET A 447 34.75 10.26 7.55
N SER A 448 33.61 10.11 8.22
CA SER A 448 32.47 11.03 8.06
C SER A 448 32.84 12.47 8.45
N ILE A 449 33.60 12.61 9.55
CA ILE A 449 34.10 13.89 10.07
C ILE A 449 35.12 14.48 9.08
N ALA A 450 36.06 13.68 8.58
CA ALA A 450 37.06 14.13 7.60
C ALA A 450 36.41 14.55 6.27
N LYS A 451 35.37 13.85 5.78
CA LYS A 451 34.66 14.16 4.54
C LYS A 451 33.76 15.42 4.63
N SER A 452 33.54 15.98 5.81
CA SER A 452 32.57 17.08 6.04
C SER A 452 33.02 18.48 5.57
N ALA A 453 34.29 18.67 5.18
CA ALA A 453 34.86 19.98 4.86
C ALA A 453 34.11 20.78 3.77
N PRO A 454 33.76 20.18 2.60
CA PRO A 454 33.07 20.92 1.54
C PRO A 454 31.67 21.40 1.97
N ALA A 455 30.97 20.61 2.79
CA ALA A 455 29.64 20.96 3.31
C ALA A 455 29.72 22.11 4.34
N ALA A 456 30.77 22.15 5.16
CA ALA A 456 30.98 23.22 6.13
C ALA A 456 31.32 24.58 5.48
N LEU A 457 31.97 24.56 4.30
CA LEU A 457 32.46 25.77 3.63
C LEU A 457 31.51 26.34 2.57
N SER A 458 30.60 25.54 2.00
CA SER A 458 29.66 25.97 0.96
C SER A 458 28.71 27.09 1.44
N VAL A 459 28.31 27.07 2.71
CA VAL A 459 27.46 28.11 3.34
C VAL A 459 28.23 29.42 3.59
N ALA A 460 29.54 29.32 3.81
CA ALA A 460 30.38 30.45 4.18
C ALA A 460 30.87 31.28 2.99
N GLY A 461 31.10 30.65 1.83
CA GLY A 461 31.47 31.34 0.61
C GLY A 461 30.44 32.41 0.19
N ALA A 462 29.14 32.13 0.38
CA ALA A 462 28.06 33.02 0.00
C ALA A 462 27.76 34.13 1.04
N THR A 463 28.06 33.90 2.32
CA THR A 463 27.64 34.78 3.44
C THR A 463 28.79 35.48 4.15
N GLY A 464 30.04 35.11 3.86
CA GLY A 464 31.24 35.61 4.52
C GLY A 464 31.44 35.08 5.95
N ASN A 465 30.50 34.27 6.48
CA ASN A 465 30.55 33.72 7.83
C ASN A 465 30.32 32.21 7.83
N ILE A 466 31.19 31.48 8.53
CA ILE A 466 31.00 30.07 8.86
C ILE A 466 30.23 30.04 10.20
N GLN A 467 29.08 29.37 10.25
CA GLN A 467 28.35 29.15 11.50
C GLN A 467 29.22 28.42 12.54
N SER A 468 29.07 28.72 13.83
CA SER A 468 29.93 28.17 14.89
C SER A 468 29.94 26.64 14.96
N THR A 469 28.79 26.00 14.70
CA THR A 469 28.63 24.55 14.59
C THR A 469 29.43 23.96 13.43
N ASN A 470 29.37 24.59 12.25
CA ASN A 470 30.15 24.18 11.08
C ASN A 470 31.65 24.42 11.27
N MET A 471 32.03 25.49 11.98
CA MET A 471 33.42 25.77 12.31
C MET A 471 34.01 24.67 13.21
N LYS A 472 33.29 24.22 14.23
CA LYS A 472 33.73 23.13 15.11
C LYS A 472 33.88 21.80 14.37
N SER A 473 32.95 21.47 13.48
CA SER A 473 33.06 20.27 12.63
C SER A 473 34.25 20.35 11.68
N LEU A 474 34.48 21.52 11.07
CA LEU A 474 35.63 21.77 10.20
C LEU A 474 36.96 21.69 10.97
N GLN A 475 37.01 22.20 12.20
CA GLN A 475 38.19 22.13 13.07
C GLN A 475 38.50 20.69 13.48
N THR A 476 37.48 19.92 13.83
CA THR A 476 37.63 18.48 14.11
C THR A 476 38.11 17.74 12.86
N GLY A 477 37.49 17.98 11.71
CA GLY A 477 37.89 17.39 10.43
C GLY A 477 39.31 17.77 9.99
N TYR A 478 39.74 19.00 10.25
CA TYR A 478 41.10 19.48 10.02
C TYR A 478 42.12 18.79 10.92
N ALA A 479 41.81 18.64 12.22
CA ALA A 479 42.65 17.90 13.15
C ALA A 479 42.79 16.43 12.72
N THR A 480 41.68 15.78 12.33
CA THR A 480 41.66 14.42 11.79
C THR A 480 42.49 14.33 10.50
N TYR A 481 42.32 15.27 9.57
CA TYR A 481 43.08 15.32 8.33
C TYR A 481 44.58 15.42 8.60
N ASN A 482 45.01 16.34 9.47
CA ASN A 482 46.41 16.50 9.83
C ASN A 482 46.98 15.23 10.48
N ALA A 483 46.22 14.59 11.37
CA ALA A 483 46.63 13.35 12.01
C ALA A 483 46.82 12.21 11.00
N LEU A 484 45.90 12.07 10.04
CA LEU A 484 46.02 11.09 8.94
C LEU A 484 47.22 11.41 8.04
N ARG A 485 47.41 12.70 7.72
CA ARG A 485 48.50 13.16 6.86
C ARG A 485 49.88 12.94 7.47
N THR A 486 50.02 13.14 8.78
CA THR A 486 51.28 12.87 9.48
C THR A 486 51.63 11.39 9.53
N ARG A 487 50.66 10.50 9.27
CA ARG A 487 50.80 9.05 9.40
C ARG A 487 50.93 8.32 8.07
N GLY A 488 50.12 8.70 7.09
CA GLY A 488 50.02 8.01 5.81
C GLY A 488 50.75 8.73 4.67
N SER A 489 50.96 7.99 3.58
CA SER A 489 51.39 8.57 2.30
C SER A 489 50.28 9.46 1.71
N ASP A 490 50.66 10.48 0.91
CA ASP A 490 49.69 11.33 0.19
C ASP A 490 48.71 10.50 -0.67
N ASN A 491 49.13 9.31 -1.11
CA ASN A 491 48.32 8.35 -1.87
C ASN A 491 47.18 7.74 -1.02
N TYR A 492 47.39 7.51 0.27
CA TYR A 492 46.35 6.99 1.16
C TYR A 492 45.25 8.03 1.37
N LEU A 493 45.64 9.27 1.69
CA LEU A 493 44.70 10.40 1.75
C LEU A 493 43.95 10.58 0.43
N ALA A 494 44.61 10.38 -0.70
CA ALA A 494 44.01 10.51 -2.02
C ALA A 494 42.85 9.56 -2.31
N ARG A 495 42.86 8.40 -1.66
CA ARG A 495 41.81 7.38 -1.79
C ARG A 495 40.68 7.59 -0.79
N LEU A 496 40.99 8.11 0.39
CA LEU A 496 40.03 8.33 1.46
C LEU A 496 39.18 9.59 1.26
N LEU A 497 39.81 10.65 0.75
CA LEU A 497 39.22 11.97 0.69
C LEU A 497 39.17 12.50 -0.74
N PRO A 498 38.01 13.02 -1.18
CA PRO A 498 37.90 13.74 -2.44
C PRO A 498 38.98 14.83 -2.54
N GLN A 499 39.44 15.10 -3.76
CA GLN A 499 40.48 16.11 -4.00
C GLN A 499 40.09 17.47 -3.40
N ASP A 500 38.85 17.91 -3.59
CA ASP A 500 38.36 19.17 -3.01
C ASP A 500 38.47 19.25 -1.49
N THR A 501 38.18 18.15 -0.79
CA THR A 501 38.30 18.06 0.67
C THR A 501 39.74 18.17 1.12
N ARG A 502 40.65 17.48 0.42
CA ARG A 502 42.10 17.56 0.72
C ARG A 502 42.64 18.95 0.48
N ASP A 503 42.31 19.52 -0.67
CA ASP A 503 42.77 20.84 -1.09
C ASP A 503 42.24 21.94 -0.16
N THR A 504 41.04 21.74 0.39
CA THR A 504 40.47 22.58 1.44
C THR A 504 41.32 22.55 2.72
N TYR A 505 41.56 21.36 3.29
CA TYR A 505 42.33 21.26 4.52
C TYR A 505 43.80 21.67 4.33
N GLU A 506 44.37 21.40 3.15
CA GLU A 506 45.69 21.90 2.79
C GLU A 506 45.75 23.42 2.75
N GLY A 507 44.74 24.08 2.19
CA GLY A 507 44.64 25.54 2.20
C GLY A 507 44.58 26.11 3.60
N ILE A 508 43.74 25.51 4.46
CA ILE A 508 43.61 25.94 5.86
C ILE A 508 44.93 25.73 6.61
N ARG A 509 45.55 24.56 6.42
CA ARG A 509 46.84 24.25 7.02
C ARG A 509 47.90 25.25 6.60
N PHE A 510 47.97 25.54 5.31
CA PHE A 510 48.96 26.44 4.78
C PHE A 510 48.82 27.85 5.37
N LEU A 511 47.61 28.41 5.35
CA LEU A 511 47.37 29.76 5.89
C LEU A 511 47.62 29.83 7.39
N THR A 512 47.40 28.74 8.12
CA THR A 512 47.72 28.68 9.57
C THR A 512 49.22 28.53 9.84
N THR A 513 49.91 27.60 9.16
CA THR A 513 51.33 27.30 9.44
C THR A 513 52.30 28.29 8.81
N GLU A 514 52.02 28.73 7.58
CA GLU A 514 52.92 29.59 6.80
C GLU A 514 52.39 31.02 6.68
N GLY A 515 51.06 31.18 6.62
CA GLY A 515 50.41 32.50 6.59
C GLY A 515 50.23 33.15 7.97
N GLY A 516 50.49 32.42 9.06
CA GLY A 516 50.34 32.91 10.44
C GLY A 516 48.90 33.25 10.85
N GLN A 517 47.89 32.82 10.07
CA GLN A 517 46.48 33.07 10.37
C GLN A 517 45.97 32.15 11.48
N THR A 518 44.92 32.59 12.18
CA THR A 518 44.15 31.68 13.04
C THR A 518 43.43 30.62 12.18
N PHE A 519 43.03 29.51 12.79
CA PHE A 519 42.29 28.47 12.07
C PHE A 519 41.00 29.03 11.45
N GLU A 520 40.29 29.86 12.20
CA GLU A 520 39.02 30.48 11.78
C GLU A 520 39.21 31.43 10.60
N ASP A 521 40.27 32.25 10.62
CA ASP A 521 40.57 33.20 9.54
C ASP A 521 41.05 32.46 8.28
N ALA A 522 41.87 31.42 8.45
CA ALA A 522 42.30 30.54 7.36
C ALA A 522 41.11 29.83 6.71
N ALA A 523 40.19 29.28 7.51
CA ALA A 523 38.97 28.63 7.04
C ALA A 523 38.08 29.58 6.24
N ARG A 524 37.89 30.82 6.72
CA ARG A 524 37.13 31.85 5.99
C ARG A 524 37.81 32.27 4.70
N THR A 525 39.14 32.41 4.72
CA THR A 525 39.92 32.77 3.53
C THR A 525 39.79 31.69 2.47
N VAL A 526 39.95 30.41 2.82
CA VAL A 526 39.75 29.28 1.90
C VAL A 526 38.31 29.22 1.36
N ALA A 527 37.31 29.42 2.23
CA ALA A 527 35.90 29.44 1.80
C ALA A 527 35.63 30.51 0.74
N LYS A 528 36.16 31.72 0.97
CA LYS A 528 36.01 32.86 0.07
C LYS A 528 36.74 32.62 -1.25
N SER A 529 38.00 32.19 -1.20
CA SER A 529 38.80 32.02 -2.42
C SER A 529 38.25 30.92 -3.32
N ARG A 530 37.71 29.83 -2.76
CA ARG A 530 37.00 28.78 -3.51
C ARG A 530 35.69 29.26 -4.12
N PHE A 531 34.92 30.05 -3.37
CA PHE A 531 33.70 30.66 -3.91
C PHE A 531 34.01 31.61 -5.06
N ASP A 532 35.05 32.43 -4.94
CA ASP A 532 35.49 33.33 -6.00
C ASP A 532 36.04 32.54 -7.21
N GLU A 533 36.75 31.44 -6.99
CA GLU A 533 37.21 30.54 -8.06
C GLU A 533 36.04 29.87 -8.81
N SER A 534 34.96 29.52 -8.12
CA SER A 534 33.76 28.94 -8.73
C SER A 534 33.07 29.89 -9.72
N LYS A 535 33.32 31.21 -9.61
CA LYS A 535 32.77 32.25 -10.49
C LYS A 535 33.64 32.56 -11.71
N LEU A 536 34.86 32.03 -11.78
CA LEU A 536 35.76 32.25 -12.90
C LEU A 536 35.28 31.50 -14.14
N THR A 537 35.41 32.13 -15.31
CA THR A 537 35.14 31.45 -16.57
C THR A 537 36.17 30.34 -16.83
N VAL A 538 35.85 29.40 -17.73
CA VAL A 538 36.82 28.38 -18.16
C VAL A 538 38.07 29.03 -18.76
N GLU A 539 37.90 30.12 -19.51
CA GLU A 539 39.00 30.89 -20.10
C GLU A 539 39.92 31.51 -19.04
N ASP A 540 39.35 32.13 -17.99
CA ASP A 540 40.14 32.68 -16.88
C ASP A 540 40.94 31.61 -16.14
N LYS A 541 40.37 30.42 -15.95
CA LYS A 541 41.05 29.27 -15.33
C LYS A 541 42.21 28.79 -16.20
N THR A 542 42.01 28.70 -17.51
CA THR A 542 43.05 28.31 -18.49
C THR A 542 44.19 29.32 -18.53
N ILE A 543 43.90 30.62 -18.56
CA ILE A 543 44.92 31.69 -18.56
C ILE A 543 45.75 31.64 -17.27
N ARG A 544 45.10 31.45 -16.12
CA ARG A 544 45.81 31.30 -14.83
C ARG A 544 46.70 30.05 -14.81
N ALA A 545 46.19 28.91 -15.29
CA ALA A 545 46.96 27.66 -15.35
C ALA A 545 48.18 27.78 -16.27
N SER A 546 48.05 28.43 -17.44
CA SER A 546 49.16 28.66 -18.36
C SER A 546 50.23 29.59 -17.76
N LYS A 547 49.84 30.70 -17.14
CA LYS A 547 50.80 31.59 -16.45
C LYS A 547 51.53 30.88 -15.31
N LEU A 548 50.83 30.02 -14.58
CA LEU A 548 51.41 29.21 -13.52
C LEU A 548 52.40 28.20 -14.09
N GLU A 549 52.06 27.55 -15.20
CA GLU A 549 52.94 26.61 -15.89
C GLU A 549 54.24 27.26 -16.36
N ASP A 550 54.17 28.47 -16.91
CA ASP A 550 55.35 29.25 -17.31
C ASP A 550 56.24 29.56 -16.09
N ALA A 551 55.64 30.00 -14.98
CA ALA A 551 56.35 30.32 -13.74
C ALA A 551 57.02 29.08 -13.11
N VAL A 552 56.35 27.93 -13.12
CA VAL A 552 56.88 26.67 -12.60
C VAL A 552 58.00 26.13 -13.49
N SER A 553 57.85 26.21 -14.82
CA SER A 553 58.88 25.78 -15.79
C SER A 553 60.18 26.60 -15.65
N GLY A 554 60.05 27.88 -15.27
CA GLY A 554 61.19 28.76 -14.95
C GLY A 554 61.97 28.31 -13.71
N ILE A 555 61.32 27.68 -12.73
CA ILE A 555 62.00 27.08 -11.57
C ILE A 555 62.58 25.71 -11.93
N THR A 556 61.86 24.89 -12.71
CA THR A 556 62.26 23.50 -12.95
C THR A 556 63.50 23.33 -13.83
N SER A 557 63.77 24.29 -14.70
CA SER A 557 65.02 24.36 -15.49
C SER A 557 66.28 24.50 -14.62
N SER A 558 66.17 25.05 -13.40
CA SER A 558 67.26 25.11 -12.41
C SER A 558 67.46 23.82 -11.60
N LEU A 559 66.51 22.88 -11.67
CA LEU A 559 66.50 21.64 -10.88
C LEU A 559 67.47 20.58 -11.39
N ARG A 560 67.82 20.65 -12.67
CA ARG A 560 68.66 19.67 -13.35
C ARG A 560 70.09 19.63 -12.80
N ASP A 561 70.55 20.72 -12.17
CA ASP A 561 71.96 20.92 -11.83
C ASP A 561 72.27 21.04 -10.32
N GLY A 562 71.32 20.90 -9.38
CA GLY A 562 71.72 21.03 -7.96
C GLY A 562 70.68 20.99 -6.83
N TRP A 563 69.41 20.69 -7.08
CA TRP A 563 68.36 20.88 -6.05
C TRP A 563 68.43 19.93 -4.85
N PHE A 564 69.00 18.74 -5.05
CA PHE A 564 69.17 17.70 -4.02
C PHE A 564 70.63 17.53 -3.60
N SER A 565 71.39 18.64 -3.49
CA SER A 565 72.74 18.63 -2.94
C SER A 565 72.69 18.45 -1.41
N GLY A 566 72.77 17.20 -0.96
CA GLY A 566 72.84 16.86 0.47
C GLY A 566 74.21 17.16 1.11
N PRO A 567 74.31 17.23 2.45
CA PRO A 567 75.54 17.58 3.17
C PRO A 567 76.66 16.52 3.10
N SER A 568 76.39 15.32 2.58
CA SER A 568 77.40 14.29 2.36
C SER A 568 78.19 14.60 1.08
N GLY A 569 79.25 15.39 1.24
CA GLY A 569 79.99 16.01 0.16
C GLY A 569 80.49 15.09 -0.96
N GLY A 570 80.64 15.69 -2.14
CA GLY A 570 81.56 15.24 -3.19
C GLY A 570 80.94 14.63 -4.45
N GLY A 571 79.64 14.34 -4.49
CA GLY A 571 78.99 13.81 -5.69
C GLY A 571 78.37 14.92 -6.56
N GLN A 572 78.65 14.92 -7.85
CA GLN A 572 77.85 15.63 -8.87
C GLN A 572 76.37 15.42 -8.55
N GLY A 573 75.56 16.49 -8.59
CA GLY A 573 74.13 16.41 -8.31
C GLY A 573 73.52 15.26 -9.09
N LEU A 574 73.06 14.21 -8.38
CA LEU A 574 72.45 13.04 -9.01
C LEU A 574 71.20 13.52 -9.73
N ALA A 575 71.27 13.59 -11.06
CA ALA A 575 70.14 13.94 -11.90
C ALA A 575 68.97 12.99 -11.57
N ILE A 576 67.85 13.57 -11.14
CA ILE A 576 66.63 12.79 -10.88
C ILE A 576 66.05 12.31 -12.21
N SER A 577 65.53 11.08 -12.25
CA SER A 577 64.96 10.48 -13.45
C SER A 577 63.52 10.94 -13.74
N ASN A 578 62.87 11.59 -12.76
CA ASN A 578 61.48 12.04 -12.84
C ASN A 578 61.28 13.55 -12.61
N PRO A 579 62.02 14.44 -13.30
CA PRO A 579 61.87 15.89 -13.11
C PRO A 579 60.46 16.39 -13.50
N GLY A 580 59.79 15.70 -14.43
CA GLY A 580 58.40 15.99 -14.82
C GLY A 580 57.40 15.76 -13.68
N ASP A 581 57.58 14.70 -12.88
CA ASP A 581 56.71 14.41 -11.74
C ASP A 581 56.89 15.45 -10.63
N ILE A 582 58.13 15.87 -10.41
CA ILE A 582 58.46 16.95 -9.47
C ILE A 582 57.90 18.29 -9.94
N GLN A 583 58.02 18.60 -11.23
CA GLN A 583 57.40 19.77 -11.84
C GLN A 583 55.87 19.76 -11.68
N ALA A 584 55.23 18.62 -11.92
CA ALA A 584 53.79 18.45 -11.73
C ALA A 584 53.39 18.66 -10.26
N ARG A 585 54.15 18.11 -9.30
CA ARG A 585 53.91 18.32 -7.86
C ARG A 585 54.04 19.79 -7.45
N ILE A 586 55.05 20.50 -7.93
CA ILE A 586 55.22 21.94 -7.69
C ILE A 586 54.04 22.69 -8.30
N ARG A 587 53.66 22.37 -9.54
CA ARG A 587 52.52 23.00 -10.23
C ARG A 587 51.22 22.80 -9.47
N ASP A 588 50.91 21.56 -9.09
CA ASP A 588 49.68 21.22 -8.38
C ASP A 588 49.62 21.93 -7.02
N LEU A 589 50.74 21.95 -6.28
CA LEU A 589 50.80 22.63 -5.00
C LEU A 589 50.69 24.15 -5.17
N ALA A 590 51.40 24.75 -6.14
CA ALA A 590 51.34 26.18 -6.42
C ALA A 590 49.93 26.60 -6.87
N GLN A 591 49.25 25.78 -7.69
CA GLN A 591 47.88 26.02 -8.12
C GLN A 591 46.95 26.08 -6.91
N ARG A 592 47.06 25.12 -5.99
CA ARG A 592 46.28 25.11 -4.74
C ARG A 592 46.56 26.35 -3.90
N LEU A 593 47.81 26.80 -3.80
CA LEU A 593 48.16 27.99 -3.03
C LEU A 593 47.59 29.26 -3.65
N VAL A 594 47.64 29.40 -4.98
CA VAL A 594 47.02 30.52 -5.71
C VAL A 594 45.50 30.52 -5.52
N VAL A 595 44.87 29.35 -5.64
CA VAL A 595 43.42 29.18 -5.39
C VAL A 595 43.05 29.58 -3.97
N ASN A 596 43.93 29.35 -3.00
CA ASN A 596 43.70 29.73 -1.61
C ASN A 596 44.06 31.19 -1.28
N GLY A 597 44.36 32.01 -2.29
CA GLY A 597 44.50 33.46 -2.16
C GLY A 597 45.94 33.99 -2.13
N LEU A 598 46.94 33.15 -2.42
CA LEU A 598 48.33 33.60 -2.50
C LEU A 598 48.63 34.23 -3.87
N PRO A 599 49.51 35.25 -3.93
CA PRO A 599 50.12 35.70 -5.17
C PRO A 599 50.86 34.55 -5.87
N GLN A 600 50.81 34.54 -7.20
CA GLN A 600 51.32 33.44 -8.02
C GLN A 600 52.82 33.17 -7.83
N ASP A 601 53.63 34.21 -7.75
CA ASP A 601 55.07 34.14 -7.52
C ASP A 601 55.41 33.56 -6.14
N VAL A 602 54.72 34.02 -5.09
CA VAL A 602 54.88 33.52 -3.72
C VAL A 602 54.44 32.06 -3.62
N ALA A 603 53.31 31.72 -4.23
CA ALA A 603 52.78 30.36 -4.28
C ALA A 603 53.73 29.38 -4.96
N VAL A 604 54.33 29.76 -6.10
CA VAL A 604 55.28 28.92 -6.84
C VAL A 604 56.58 28.74 -6.04
N ALA A 605 57.11 29.80 -5.42
CA ALA A 605 58.33 29.71 -4.60
C ALA A 605 58.13 28.82 -3.35
N GLN A 606 56.99 28.96 -2.66
CA GLN A 606 56.68 28.14 -1.49
C GLN A 606 56.36 26.69 -1.87
N ALA A 607 55.65 26.46 -2.97
CA ALA A 607 55.43 25.12 -3.49
C ALA A 607 56.75 24.42 -3.82
N ALA A 608 57.68 25.13 -4.47
CA ALA A 608 59.01 24.63 -4.78
C ALA A 608 59.80 24.28 -3.50
N LYS A 609 59.88 25.22 -2.54
CA LYS A 609 60.55 24.99 -1.25
C LYS A 609 59.97 23.80 -0.51
N ARG A 610 58.65 23.68 -0.48
CA ARG A 610 57.98 22.59 0.22
C ARG A 610 58.16 21.23 -0.46
N VAL A 611 58.09 21.18 -1.79
CA VAL A 611 58.45 19.97 -2.52
C VAL A 611 59.89 19.60 -2.21
N GLN A 612 60.82 20.56 -2.15
CA GLN A 612 62.20 20.30 -1.72
C GLN A 612 62.29 19.73 -0.30
N ASP A 613 61.61 20.33 0.69
CA ASP A 613 61.63 19.90 2.09
C ASP A 613 60.95 18.53 2.31
N THR A 614 60.00 18.17 1.46
CA THR A 614 59.19 16.93 1.58
C THR A 614 59.50 15.89 0.52
N THR A 615 60.58 16.04 -0.24
CA THR A 615 61.01 15.07 -1.25
C THR A 615 62.37 14.51 -0.89
N VAL A 616 62.49 13.19 -0.94
CA VAL A 616 63.76 12.48 -0.81
C VAL A 616 64.12 11.82 -2.15
N ASN A 617 65.40 11.83 -2.49
CA ASN A 617 65.92 11.12 -3.65
C ASN A 617 66.30 9.69 -3.24
N ILE A 618 65.59 8.69 -3.77
CA ILE A 618 65.86 7.28 -3.51
C ILE A 618 66.49 6.68 -4.77
N ASN A 619 67.81 6.54 -4.74
CA ASN A 619 68.63 6.00 -5.83
C ASN A 619 68.36 6.65 -7.21
N GLY A 620 68.11 7.96 -7.29
CA GLY A 620 67.89 8.70 -8.54
C GLY A 620 66.42 8.91 -8.91
N TYR A 621 65.45 8.42 -8.12
CA TYR A 621 64.03 8.74 -8.26
C TYR A 621 63.59 9.63 -7.08
N ALA A 622 62.99 10.78 -7.37
CA ALA A 622 62.55 11.72 -6.36
C ALA A 622 61.10 11.42 -5.94
N THR A 623 60.86 11.20 -4.65
CA THR A 623 59.53 10.86 -4.10
C THR A 623 59.28 11.55 -2.77
N SER A 624 58.02 11.61 -2.33
CA SER A 624 57.63 12.22 -1.05
C SER A 624 58.33 11.51 0.12
N SER A 625 58.94 12.26 1.04
CA SER A 625 59.50 11.74 2.29
C SER A 625 58.44 11.50 3.36
N LEU A 626 57.22 12.01 3.17
CA LEU A 626 56.10 11.83 4.10
C LEU A 626 55.71 10.34 4.21
N GLY A 627 55.79 9.80 5.43
CA GLY A 627 55.48 8.40 5.73
C GLY A 627 56.61 7.41 5.43
N LEU A 628 57.79 7.88 5.00
CA LEU A 628 58.96 7.03 4.82
C LEU A 628 59.84 7.03 6.08
N PRO A 629 60.47 5.89 6.43
CA PRO A 629 61.42 5.83 7.55
C PRO A 629 62.64 6.74 7.32
N ASP A 630 63.17 7.33 8.38
CA ASP A 630 64.43 8.06 8.33
C ASP A 630 65.56 7.16 7.83
N GLY A 631 66.36 7.67 6.90
CA GLY A 631 67.48 6.93 6.31
C GLY A 631 67.07 5.91 5.24
N ILE A 632 65.83 5.96 4.71
CA ILE A 632 65.40 5.07 3.63
C ILE A 632 66.27 5.18 2.35
N ALA A 633 66.76 6.39 2.02
CA ALA A 633 67.58 6.60 0.82
C ALA A 633 68.91 5.82 0.86
N PRO A 634 69.75 5.95 1.90
CA PRO A 634 70.96 5.12 2.01
C PRO A 634 70.64 3.63 2.20
N ALA A 635 69.52 3.27 2.83
CA ALA A 635 69.09 1.88 2.95
C ALA A 635 68.74 1.26 1.60
N ALA A 636 68.05 1.99 0.73
CA ALA A 636 67.68 1.55 -0.60
C ALA A 636 68.91 1.41 -1.51
N GLU A 637 69.88 2.31 -1.41
CA GLU A 637 71.16 2.19 -2.13
C GLU A 637 71.91 0.91 -1.74
N GLN A 638 72.01 0.62 -0.44
CA GLN A 638 72.61 -0.61 0.06
C GLN A 638 71.81 -1.86 -0.35
N TYR A 639 70.48 -1.78 -0.35
CA TYR A 639 69.62 -2.86 -0.82
C TYR A 639 69.87 -3.18 -2.30
N ALA A 640 70.01 -2.16 -3.15
CA ALA A 640 70.35 -2.32 -4.56
C ALA A 640 71.76 -2.92 -4.75
N GLN A 641 72.75 -2.46 -3.97
CA GLN A 641 74.12 -3.01 -4.00
C GLN A 641 74.15 -4.49 -3.59
N GLN A 642 73.41 -4.84 -2.53
CA GLN A 642 73.29 -6.22 -2.06
C GLN A 642 72.60 -7.09 -3.11
N TRP A 643 71.52 -6.60 -3.73
CA TRP A 643 70.84 -7.33 -4.79
C TRP A 643 71.75 -7.62 -5.99
N ILE A 644 72.55 -6.64 -6.43
CA ILE A 644 73.55 -6.82 -7.51
C ILE A 644 74.62 -7.84 -7.14
N LYS A 645 75.09 -7.82 -5.89
CA LYS A 645 76.06 -8.79 -5.39
C LYS A 645 75.49 -10.22 -5.42
N ASP A 646 74.19 -10.35 -5.15
CA ASP A 646 73.49 -11.62 -5.14
C ASP A 646 73.10 -12.11 -6.56
N HIS A 647 73.10 -11.21 -7.56
CA HIS A 647 72.74 -11.48 -8.96
C HIS A 647 73.80 -10.93 -9.95
N PRO A 648 75.05 -11.42 -9.92
CA PRO A 648 76.14 -10.93 -10.77
C PRO A 648 75.89 -11.17 -12.28
N GLU A 649 75.00 -12.09 -12.65
CA GLU A 649 74.66 -12.46 -14.02
C GLU A 649 73.89 -11.37 -14.80
N ASP A 650 73.25 -10.42 -14.11
CA ASP A 650 72.43 -9.39 -14.76
C ASP A 650 73.23 -8.18 -15.27
N GLU A 651 74.55 -8.16 -15.01
CA GLU A 651 75.49 -7.10 -15.43
C GLU A 651 74.98 -5.67 -15.14
N LEU A 652 74.36 -5.48 -13.96
CA LEU A 652 73.79 -4.21 -13.50
C LEU A 652 74.71 -3.49 -12.52
N GLU A 653 74.81 -2.16 -12.61
CA GLU A 653 75.41 -1.33 -11.56
C GLU A 653 74.34 -0.74 -10.63
N ALA A 654 74.72 -0.34 -9.41
CA ALA A 654 73.76 0.20 -8.43
C ALA A 654 73.03 1.44 -8.95
N LYS A 655 73.68 2.21 -9.83
CA LYS A 655 73.11 3.38 -10.51
C LYS A 655 72.04 3.02 -11.54
N ASP A 656 72.06 1.79 -12.07
CA ASP A 656 71.12 1.28 -13.06
C ASP A 656 69.82 0.79 -12.42
N LEU A 657 69.80 0.58 -11.09
CA LEU A 657 68.58 0.24 -10.36
C LEU A 657 67.90 1.50 -9.83
N LYS A 658 66.57 1.58 -9.92
CA LYS A 658 65.75 2.66 -9.33
C LYS A 658 64.64 2.09 -8.48
N PHE A 659 64.27 2.80 -7.41
CA PHE A 659 63.09 2.48 -6.62
C PHE A 659 61.97 3.44 -7.00
N VAL A 660 60.97 2.92 -7.70
CA VAL A 660 59.78 3.68 -8.12
C VAL A 660 58.67 3.37 -7.14
N PRO A 661 58.04 4.37 -6.49
CA PRO A 661 56.93 4.14 -5.59
C PRO A 661 55.77 3.52 -6.37
N LEU A 662 55.16 2.49 -5.80
CA LEU A 662 53.96 1.89 -6.36
C LEU A 662 52.75 2.74 -6.00
N ASN A 663 51.86 2.93 -6.97
CA ASN A 663 50.60 3.63 -6.76
C ASN A 663 49.53 2.74 -6.09
N ASP A 664 49.89 1.54 -5.62
CA ASP A 664 49.01 0.55 -4.98
C ASP A 664 48.97 0.67 -3.44
N THR A 665 48.07 -0.08 -2.80
CA THR A 665 47.68 0.02 -1.36
C THR A 665 48.81 -0.11 -0.34
N GLY A 666 50.01 -0.57 -0.72
CA GLY A 666 51.04 -1.01 0.23
C GLY A 666 52.12 0.02 0.59
N GLY A 667 52.17 1.18 -0.07
CA GLY A 667 53.27 2.14 0.14
C GLY A 667 54.66 1.57 -0.22
N GLY A 668 54.69 0.52 -1.05
CA GLY A 668 55.90 -0.17 -1.48
C GLY A 668 56.58 0.50 -2.67
N PHE A 669 57.76 0.00 -3.00
CA PHE A 669 58.52 0.37 -4.17
C PHE A 669 58.60 -0.80 -5.14
N ALA A 670 58.64 -0.53 -6.44
CA ALA A 670 59.18 -1.44 -7.42
C ALA A 670 60.66 -1.12 -7.63
N MET A 671 61.51 -2.14 -7.68
CA MET A 671 62.89 -1.98 -8.11
C MET A 671 62.95 -2.23 -9.62
N VAL A 672 63.35 -1.23 -10.39
CA VAL A 672 63.32 -1.24 -11.86
C VAL A 672 64.71 -1.06 -12.46
N ASP A 673 64.93 -1.65 -13.64
CA ASP A 673 66.13 -1.40 -14.45
C ASP A 673 65.97 -0.09 -15.23
N ALA A 674 66.78 0.92 -14.91
CA ALA A 674 66.79 2.22 -15.56
C ALA A 674 67.21 2.15 -17.04
N ARG A 675 67.97 1.14 -17.47
CA ARG A 675 68.49 1.01 -18.84
C ARG A 675 67.38 0.66 -19.84
N GLY A 676 66.38 -0.11 -19.40
CA GLY A 676 65.22 -0.52 -20.20
C GLY A 676 64.03 0.44 -20.16
N GLY A 677 64.15 1.56 -19.45
CA GLY A 677 63.04 2.43 -19.09
C GLY A 677 62.25 1.91 -17.88
N LEU A 678 61.47 2.78 -17.23
CA LEU A 678 60.75 2.50 -15.97
C LEU A 678 59.68 1.38 -16.07
N GLY A 679 59.50 0.74 -17.23
CA GLY A 679 58.50 -0.30 -17.47
C GLY A 679 58.93 -1.73 -17.14
N ARG A 680 60.23 -2.00 -16.92
CA ARG A 680 60.73 -3.34 -16.58
C ARG A 680 61.08 -3.44 -15.10
N SER A 681 60.12 -3.92 -14.32
CA SER A 681 60.32 -4.19 -12.90
C SER A 681 61.14 -5.47 -12.71
N ILE A 682 62.24 -5.36 -11.96
CA ILE A 682 63.06 -6.49 -11.51
C ILE A 682 62.44 -7.10 -10.26
N ILE A 683 62.06 -6.25 -9.30
CA ILE A 683 61.27 -6.64 -8.12
C ILE A 683 59.96 -5.86 -8.15
N PRO A 684 58.80 -6.53 -8.32
CA PRO A 684 57.51 -5.85 -8.48
C PRO A 684 57.02 -5.16 -7.21
N TYR A 685 57.47 -5.59 -6.03
CA TYR A 685 57.13 -4.98 -4.75
C TYR A 685 58.21 -5.22 -3.70
N VAL A 686 58.66 -4.14 -3.06
CA VAL A 686 59.50 -4.15 -1.86
C VAL A 686 59.01 -3.06 -0.89
N SER A 687 58.71 -3.44 0.35
CA SER A 687 58.22 -2.46 1.34
C SER A 687 59.37 -1.60 1.90
N PRO A 688 59.11 -0.36 2.34
CA PRO A 688 60.10 0.46 3.04
C PRO A 688 60.72 -0.27 4.24
N GLN A 689 59.92 -1.05 4.97
CA GLN A 689 60.38 -1.83 6.12
C GLN A 689 61.30 -2.97 5.71
N ALA A 690 61.06 -3.63 4.58
CA ALA A 690 61.95 -4.66 4.07
C ALA A 690 63.32 -4.09 3.68
N ILE A 691 63.34 -2.91 3.04
CA ILE A 691 64.57 -2.16 2.73
C ILE A 691 65.30 -1.80 4.02
N MET A 692 64.59 -1.21 5.00
CA MET A 692 65.19 -0.80 6.27
C MET A 692 65.71 -1.97 7.10
N LYS A 693 64.97 -3.09 7.13
CA LYS A 693 65.40 -4.30 7.82
C LYS A 693 66.65 -4.88 7.19
N SER A 694 66.69 -5.00 5.86
CA SER A 694 67.89 -5.45 5.15
C SER A 694 69.11 -4.57 5.45
N TYR A 695 68.92 -3.25 5.52
CA TYR A 695 69.98 -2.31 5.89
C TYR A 695 70.43 -2.46 7.35
N GLN A 696 69.51 -2.68 8.28
CA GLN A 696 69.82 -2.95 9.69
C GLN A 696 70.57 -4.27 9.86
N ASP A 697 70.12 -5.33 9.20
CA ASP A 697 70.75 -6.65 9.21
C ASP A 697 72.19 -6.57 8.65
N LEU A 698 72.40 -5.82 7.57
CA LEU A 698 73.71 -5.59 6.97
C LEU A 698 74.64 -4.78 7.90
N LYS A 699 74.14 -3.71 8.54
CA LYS A 699 74.90 -2.97 9.56
C LYS A 699 75.28 -3.85 10.75
N LEU A 700 74.35 -4.70 11.20
CA LEU A 700 74.60 -5.63 12.30
C LEU A 700 75.67 -6.65 11.91
N GLY A 701 75.63 -7.18 10.69
CA GLY A 701 76.66 -8.05 10.13
C GLY A 701 78.03 -7.36 10.06
N GLN A 702 78.10 -6.15 9.53
CA GLN A 702 79.35 -5.37 9.48
C GLN A 702 79.94 -5.10 10.88
N LEU A 703 79.08 -4.84 11.88
CA LEU A 703 79.51 -4.69 13.27
C LEU A 703 80.02 -6.00 13.86
N GLN A 704 79.38 -7.13 13.55
CA GLN A 704 79.83 -8.45 13.97
C GLN A 704 81.18 -8.81 13.31
N ASP A 705 81.34 -8.55 12.01
CA ASP A 705 82.60 -8.76 11.28
C ASP A 705 83.71 -7.87 11.82
N ALA A 706 83.42 -6.59 12.11
CA ALA A 706 84.38 -5.68 12.74
C ALA A 706 84.80 -6.18 14.13
N ARG A 707 83.85 -6.66 14.94
CA ARG A 707 84.14 -7.26 16.25
C ARG A 707 84.95 -8.56 16.13
N ALA A 708 84.64 -9.41 15.15
CA ALA A 708 85.38 -10.63 14.89
C ALA A 708 86.81 -10.33 14.40
N ALA A 709 86.98 -9.35 13.51
CA ALA A 709 88.29 -8.89 13.06
C ALA A 709 89.10 -8.27 14.21
N GLU A 710 88.46 -7.52 15.10
CA GLU A 710 89.11 -6.99 16.30
C GLU A 710 89.48 -8.10 17.29
N ALA A 711 88.61 -9.09 17.51
CA ALA A 711 88.90 -10.27 18.32
C ALA A 711 90.08 -11.07 17.73
N ALA A 712 90.12 -11.30 16.43
CA ALA A 712 91.23 -11.95 15.75
C ALA A 712 92.53 -11.14 15.85
N ARG A 713 92.48 -9.81 15.76
CA ARG A 713 93.64 -8.93 16.03
C ARG A 713 94.11 -9.05 17.47
N ARG A 714 93.20 -9.08 18.46
CA ARG A 714 93.54 -9.29 19.87
C ARG A 714 94.16 -10.65 20.11
N GLU A 715 93.62 -11.71 19.50
CA GLU A 715 94.17 -13.05 19.60
C GLU A 715 95.55 -13.17 18.96
N ASN A 716 95.76 -12.61 17.75
CA ASN A 716 97.07 -12.57 17.12
C ASN A 716 98.08 -11.76 17.95
N ASN A 717 97.67 -10.65 18.55
CA ASN A 717 98.51 -9.89 19.47
C ASN A 717 98.85 -10.69 20.74
N ALA A 718 97.89 -11.45 21.29
CA ALA A 718 98.11 -12.32 22.43
C ALA A 718 99.03 -13.51 22.10
N ARG A 719 98.88 -14.13 20.92
CA ARG A 719 99.80 -15.17 20.40
C ARG A 719 101.20 -14.60 20.20
N ASN A 720 101.35 -13.45 19.55
CA ASN A 720 102.64 -12.78 19.37
C ASN A 720 103.29 -12.43 20.72
N ALA A 721 102.51 -12.02 21.72
CA ALA A 721 103.02 -11.78 23.07
C ALA A 721 103.46 -13.07 23.77
N LYS A 722 102.70 -14.16 23.60
CA LYS A 722 103.03 -15.47 24.15
C LYS A 722 104.25 -16.10 23.46
N ASP A 723 104.41 -15.93 22.16
CA ASP A 723 105.58 -16.38 21.40
C ASP A 723 106.83 -15.57 21.76
N ARG A 724 106.69 -14.27 22.05
CA ARG A 724 107.78 -13.48 22.65
C ARG A 724 108.16 -13.97 24.06
N LEU A 725 107.21 -14.49 24.83
CA LEU A 725 107.47 -15.09 26.15
C LEU A 725 108.05 -16.51 26.06
N SER A 726 107.68 -17.30 25.04
CA SER A 726 108.13 -18.69 24.87
C SER A 726 109.49 -18.82 24.16
N THR A 727 109.86 -17.86 23.31
CA THR A 727 111.15 -17.87 22.60
C THR A 727 112.34 -17.38 23.43
N GLY A 728 112.16 -17.16 24.74
CA GLY A 728 113.27 -16.98 25.69
C GLY A 728 114.19 -15.80 25.37
N SER A 729 113.78 -14.87 24.50
CA SER A 729 114.52 -13.64 24.25
C SER A 729 114.08 -12.63 25.30
N ALA A 730 114.72 -12.71 26.47
CA ALA A 730 114.65 -11.68 27.49
C ALA A 730 114.84 -10.31 26.81
N PRO A 731 113.91 -9.35 27.00
CA PRO A 731 114.18 -7.99 26.61
C PRO A 731 115.41 -7.53 27.40
N GLN A 732 116.51 -7.24 26.70
CA GLN A 732 117.56 -6.45 27.29
C GLN A 732 116.93 -5.14 27.78
N ALA A 733 116.90 -4.99 29.10
CA ALA A 733 116.67 -3.72 29.75
C ALA A 733 117.75 -2.75 29.26
N SER A 734 117.43 -1.94 28.25
CA SER A 734 118.18 -0.72 27.99
C SER A 734 117.46 0.42 28.71
N SER A 735 118.14 0.87 29.75
CA SER A 735 117.89 2.09 30.49
C SER A 735 117.89 3.31 29.55
N ALA A 736 116.80 4.07 29.55
CA ALA A 736 116.85 5.49 29.25
C ALA A 736 115.75 6.20 30.03
N ALA A 737 116.12 6.62 31.24
CA ALA A 737 115.38 7.60 32.02
C ALA A 737 115.54 8.97 31.37
N THR A 738 114.45 9.69 31.10
CA THR A 738 114.45 11.16 31.22
C THR A 738 113.03 11.67 31.52
N SER A 739 112.88 12.06 32.78
CA SER A 739 112.03 13.08 33.38
C SER A 739 111.06 13.90 32.52
N GLY A 740 109.85 14.10 33.07
CA GLY A 740 109.27 15.45 33.13
C GLY A 740 107.74 15.53 33.12
N GLN A 741 107.17 15.79 34.31
CA GLN A 741 105.91 16.53 34.57
C GLN A 741 104.60 15.87 34.08
N GLY A 742 103.52 15.67 34.83
CA GLY A 742 103.06 16.02 36.18
C GLY A 742 101.69 15.32 36.36
N PRO A 743 101.16 15.18 37.58
CA PRO A 743 100.08 14.22 37.85
C PRO A 743 98.71 14.75 37.39
N VAL A 744 98.11 14.08 36.40
CA VAL A 744 96.66 14.19 36.15
C VAL A 744 95.97 13.00 36.79
N ASN A 745 95.08 13.35 37.70
CA ASN A 745 94.23 12.48 38.49
C ASN A 745 93.27 11.69 37.57
N VAL A 746 93.49 10.38 37.44
CA VAL A 746 92.58 9.44 36.75
C VAL A 746 92.12 8.37 37.74
N SER A 747 91.30 8.80 38.71
CA SER A 747 90.45 7.90 39.48
C SER A 747 89.04 7.95 38.87
N GLY A 748 88.68 6.97 38.04
CA GLY A 748 87.32 6.89 37.50
C GLY A 748 87.22 6.33 36.10
N PHE A 749 87.89 5.22 35.80
CA PHE A 749 87.56 4.38 34.64
C PHE A 749 88.03 2.96 34.98
N VAL A 750 87.18 1.96 34.75
CA VAL A 750 87.34 0.54 35.12
C VAL A 750 86.84 0.16 36.53
N LYS A 751 85.58 0.48 36.81
CA LYS A 751 84.69 -0.34 37.66
C LYS A 751 83.23 0.00 37.29
N GLY A 752 82.64 -0.75 36.36
CA GLY A 752 81.24 -0.51 35.94
C GLY A 752 80.82 -1.05 34.58
N VAL A 753 81.26 -2.26 34.18
CA VAL A 753 80.71 -2.95 32.99
C VAL A 753 80.57 -4.48 33.21
N ALA A 754 80.64 -4.97 34.46
CA ALA A 754 80.56 -6.41 34.73
C ALA A 754 79.35 -6.85 35.58
N ASP A 755 78.55 -5.92 36.12
CA ASP A 755 77.50 -6.26 37.11
C ASP A 755 76.06 -5.87 36.74
N GLU A 756 75.75 -5.52 35.47
CA GLU A 756 74.37 -5.12 35.09
C GLU A 756 73.65 -6.03 34.07
N ASN A 757 74.23 -7.16 33.67
CA ASN A 757 73.60 -8.07 32.68
C ASN A 757 73.26 -9.48 33.22
N LEU A 758 73.25 -9.68 34.53
CA LEU A 758 72.89 -10.96 35.14
C LEU A 758 71.71 -10.90 36.12
N GLN A 759 70.85 -9.88 35.99
CA GLN A 759 69.69 -9.71 36.89
C GLN A 759 68.39 -9.25 36.16
N ALA A 760 68.23 -9.64 34.89
CA ALA A 760 67.00 -9.38 34.12
C ALA A 760 66.42 -10.62 33.39
N GLN A 761 66.91 -11.82 33.69
CA GLN A 761 66.44 -13.08 33.07
C GLN A 761 65.96 -14.13 34.09
N THR A 762 65.49 -13.71 35.27
CA THR A 762 65.03 -14.66 36.31
C THR A 762 63.81 -14.18 37.10
N GLU A 763 62.87 -13.44 36.47
CA GLU A 763 61.56 -13.11 37.09
C GLU A 763 60.37 -13.18 36.10
N ALA A 764 60.40 -14.08 35.11
CA ALA A 764 59.26 -14.28 34.19
C ALA A 764 58.90 -15.75 33.91
N SER A 765 59.23 -16.68 34.82
CA SER A 765 58.87 -18.11 34.66
C SER A 765 58.15 -18.75 35.85
N GLU A 766 57.61 -17.99 36.80
CA GLU A 766 56.82 -18.54 37.92
C GLU A 766 55.55 -17.72 38.19
N ALA A 767 54.55 -17.88 37.31
CA ALA A 767 53.15 -17.59 37.63
C ALA A 767 52.23 -18.44 36.73
N GLY A 768 52.38 -19.76 36.85
CA GLY A 768 51.53 -20.73 36.20
C GLY A 768 51.33 -21.95 37.09
N ALA A 769 50.30 -21.94 37.93
CA ALA A 769 49.71 -23.17 38.46
C ALA A 769 48.31 -22.93 39.04
N ASN A 770 47.39 -23.81 38.63
CA ASN A 770 46.15 -24.25 39.28
C ASN A 770 44.83 -23.52 38.93
N GLY A 771 44.11 -24.14 37.99
CA GLY A 771 42.67 -24.02 37.82
C GLY A 771 42.13 -25.19 37.00
N GLN A 772 41.84 -26.31 37.67
CA GLN A 772 41.23 -27.51 37.07
C GLN A 772 39.83 -27.20 36.52
N TYR A 773 39.58 -27.58 35.26
CA TYR A 773 38.26 -27.60 34.64
C TYR A 773 37.49 -28.87 35.07
N VAL A 774 36.32 -28.69 35.68
CA VAL A 774 35.30 -29.73 35.86
C VAL A 774 34.23 -29.51 34.78
N PRO A 775 33.85 -30.53 34.00
CA PRO A 775 32.76 -30.39 33.03
C PRO A 775 31.41 -30.54 33.76
N ILE A 776 30.56 -29.51 33.64
CA ILE A 776 29.15 -29.59 34.06
C ILE A 776 28.31 -29.87 32.81
N GLU A 777 27.68 -31.04 32.77
CA GLU A 777 26.62 -31.37 31.81
C GLU A 777 25.38 -30.49 32.05
N PRO A 778 24.65 -30.05 31.02
CA PRO A 778 23.39 -29.34 31.21
C PRO A 778 22.24 -30.33 31.51
N ALA A 779 21.57 -30.13 32.64
CA ALA A 779 20.31 -30.78 32.96
C ALA A 779 19.15 -30.20 32.11
N PRO A 780 18.13 -31.00 31.74
CA PRO A 780 17.07 -30.60 30.82
C PRO A 780 15.88 -29.95 31.56
N GLY A 781 15.22 -29.01 30.87
CA GLY A 781 13.80 -28.70 31.12
C GLY A 781 13.49 -27.31 31.66
N ILE A 782 13.40 -26.31 30.76
CA ILE A 782 12.51 -25.14 30.90
C ILE A 782 12.00 -24.78 29.48
N PRO A 783 10.69 -24.76 29.21
CA PRO A 783 10.18 -24.44 27.88
C PRO A 783 10.31 -22.93 27.57
N PRO A 784 10.48 -22.54 26.29
CA PRO A 784 10.58 -21.14 25.91
C PRO A 784 9.24 -20.43 26.10
N GLN A 785 9.24 -19.35 26.87
CA GLN A 785 8.12 -18.39 26.91
C GLN A 785 7.93 -17.79 25.50
N SER A 786 6.68 -17.75 25.06
CA SER A 786 6.31 -17.33 23.72
C SER A 786 6.61 -15.84 23.49
N ILE A 787 7.11 -15.56 22.28
CA ILE A 787 7.39 -14.22 21.73
C ILE A 787 6.14 -13.32 21.70
N THR A 788 4.94 -13.89 21.87
CA THR A 788 3.65 -13.19 21.87
C THR A 788 3.52 -12.16 22.99
N ASP A 789 4.13 -12.39 24.16
CA ASP A 789 4.02 -11.46 25.31
C ASP A 789 4.92 -10.21 25.19
N LEU A 790 5.93 -10.24 24.31
CA LEU A 790 6.85 -9.12 24.10
C LEU A 790 6.35 -8.14 23.04
N ILE A 791 5.51 -8.59 22.11
CA ILE A 791 4.92 -7.73 21.07
C ILE A 791 3.76 -6.89 21.62
N GLY A 792 3.06 -7.35 22.66
CA GLY A 792 1.99 -6.59 23.32
C GLY A 792 2.45 -5.38 24.15
N LYS A 793 3.75 -5.28 24.48
CA LYS A 793 4.29 -4.18 25.30
C LYS A 793 4.99 -3.07 24.49
N LEU A 794 5.11 -3.21 23.18
CA LEU A 794 5.85 -2.27 22.31
C LEU A 794 4.97 -1.40 21.41
N THR A 795 3.66 -1.60 21.37
CA THR A 795 2.70 -0.75 20.64
C THR A 795 1.95 0.21 21.57
N GLY A 796 2.70 1.01 22.32
CA GLY A 796 2.17 2.18 23.01
C GLY A 796 1.97 3.34 22.03
N LEU A 797 0.90 3.29 21.22
CA LEU A 797 0.41 4.43 20.47
C LEU A 797 -0.62 5.17 21.32
N GLY A 798 -0.18 6.30 21.89
CA GLY A 798 -1.05 7.25 22.57
C GLY A 798 -2.03 7.89 21.59
N VAL A 799 -3.31 7.83 21.94
CA VAL A 799 -4.35 8.67 21.34
C VAL A 799 -4.70 9.73 22.37
N ASP A 800 -4.34 10.97 22.04
CA ASP A 800 -4.78 12.18 22.74
C ASP A 800 -6.32 12.26 22.75
N THR A 801 -6.88 12.38 23.95
CA THR A 801 -8.27 12.82 24.13
C THR A 801 -8.27 14.22 24.73
N ALA A 802 -8.84 15.17 23.98
CA ALA A 802 -9.03 16.54 24.42
C ALA A 802 -10.16 16.64 25.48
N PRO A 803 -10.17 17.68 26.35
CA PRO A 803 -11.05 17.75 27.50
C PRO A 803 -12.31 18.59 27.24
N GLY A 804 -13.41 18.21 27.91
CA GLY A 804 -14.38 19.17 28.45
C GLY A 804 -15.82 19.04 27.97
N SER A 805 -16.71 18.60 28.85
CA SER A 805 -17.81 19.46 29.31
C SER A 805 -18.36 18.97 30.65
N LYS A 806 -18.50 19.92 31.57
CA LYS A 806 -19.24 19.81 32.83
C LYS A 806 -20.73 19.95 32.53
N GLY A 807 -21.57 19.25 33.29
CA GLY A 807 -23.00 19.53 33.35
C GLY A 807 -23.72 18.65 34.36
N GLN A 808 -24.01 19.24 35.53
CA GLN A 808 -24.85 18.67 36.58
C GLN A 808 -26.30 18.52 36.11
N HIS A 809 -26.93 17.37 36.38
CA HIS A 809 -28.14 17.22 37.21
C HIS A 809 -28.55 15.75 37.31
#